data_AF-A0AAV5R0F3-F1
#
_entry.id   AF-A0AAV5R0F3-F1
#
_cell.length_a   1.000
_cell.length_b   1.000
_cell.length_c   1.000
_cell.angle_alpha   90.00
_cell.angle_beta   90.00
_cell.angle_gamma   90.00
#
_symmetry.space_group_name_H-M   'P 1'
#
loop_
_entity.id
_entity.type
_entity.pdbx_description
1 polymer ?
#
loop_
_entity_poly.entity_id
_entity_poly.type
_entity_poly.pdbx_seq_one_letter_code
_entity_poly.pdbx_strand_id
1 'polypeptide(L)'
;MSTFVYLPLKKTTDIDWESSLNTFLTSTFGRSFTSEISPSIKTLNKLRLDIQHSSIKDSDVSLSIYADYISQLNSLGLRLPMDIMLRSSKLEFSWSEIDSSSDGEYFQQKSISYEKACILFNFAASYLYLGIDSSSRIDWKSSVSFFTKAAGIFEFISTHFLHAPTEDLKVENIKGLYKLSLAQAYECFFWNYMQTSETTKHSLAARLSEGISVILKQANTYFDKTSINLGFNDLIEFKINYFHSLALYHYAQNYAELNKIGFGLRVLKSTKIYIAKCIGLKNKSNKKTVLEPTFIQLAIELEKDILAKEKEWEKDNELIYNQVLPPSTDVPTIKAMNPCKPVDFEKHLKEFGCKDLFFKIIPMEAHKGMSIYSEKQAEILRLYSEKVLIANQEIKSVFEFSKLPSSLVEIENLFRDSNPVLKEEDREKEVEYPRVLAMAHEVESSKTVDFKFYLTENNNKKEQITKSFSKADELLLQDEKNMLVKGLPESTELYSLKEKITKLRRSLMEASISDSKLESLLKQYEEEIGVLRGGTESVQKWLDKSDKESTLVQQVSLLDLDDNDSKSSEFDKKTAEQLIKTIYSKKKSLELLIDERDSTLEDLKQIMHNEDISSVLIKYNNASEGELDILFKEELEKYSNYTGRVDALISAQDGMIIDLKDSLRHLLDLDVIKKRTEEKKKERNTIRSRLSRLINAYDAWKLCAKGIPESNSFYSAFTEQTMKLVNQIHDIVNQRDLNVSRNSSISSSYTGNLGFGGYTRNNIAPPPPSYDTSTNSGVPPIVPALPSKPTNTGSGQPYTTPSVYDPSMYSQFGKDWK
;
A
#
# COMPACT_ATOMS: atom_id res chain seq x y z
N MET A 1 -53.83 -38.11 30.17
CA MET A 1 -52.93 -36.99 29.81
C MET A 1 -52.23 -36.50 31.06
N SER A 2 -51.00 -36.02 30.93
CA SER A 2 -50.25 -35.43 32.05
C SER A 2 -50.37 -33.91 32.04
N THR A 3 -50.45 -33.29 33.22
CA THR A 3 -50.35 -31.83 33.34
C THR A 3 -48.88 -31.41 33.29
N PHE A 4 -48.57 -30.41 32.48
CA PHE A 4 -47.23 -29.90 32.28
C PHE A 4 -47.13 -28.47 32.83
N VAL A 5 -45.97 -28.10 33.38
CA VAL A 5 -45.73 -26.75 33.90
C VAL A 5 -45.50 -25.78 32.75
N TYR A 6 -46.24 -24.68 32.75
CA TYR A 6 -45.98 -23.49 31.93
C TYR A 6 -45.57 -22.32 32.82
N LEU A 7 -44.95 -21.31 32.22
CA LEU A 7 -44.57 -20.07 32.91
C LEU A 7 -45.33 -18.90 32.26
N PRO A 8 -45.76 -17.90 33.03
CA PRO A 8 -46.25 -16.65 32.46
C PRO A 8 -45.10 -15.87 31.82
N LEU A 9 -45.42 -15.04 30.82
CA LEU A 9 -44.46 -14.10 30.23
C LEU A 9 -44.23 -12.92 31.19
N LYS A 10 -42.97 -12.53 31.40
CA LYS A 10 -42.60 -11.28 32.08
C LYS A 10 -43.11 -10.10 31.25
N LYS A 11 -43.67 -9.09 31.91
CA LYS A 11 -44.17 -7.86 31.26
C LYS A 11 -43.09 -6.79 31.26
N THR A 12 -43.20 -5.85 30.33
CA THR A 12 -42.26 -4.73 30.12
C THR A 12 -43.03 -3.45 29.84
N THR A 13 -42.44 -2.30 30.19
CA THR A 13 -42.89 -0.99 29.71
C THR A 13 -42.38 -0.71 28.29
N ASP A 14 -42.94 0.33 27.66
CA ASP A 14 -42.44 0.99 26.47
C ASP A 14 -41.05 1.60 26.72
N ILE A 15 -40.18 1.61 25.70
CA ILE A 15 -38.82 2.17 25.76
C ILE A 15 -38.48 2.81 24.41
N ASP A 16 -38.01 4.07 24.41
CA ASP A 16 -37.59 4.76 23.19
C ASP A 16 -36.13 4.46 22.82
N TRP A 17 -35.96 3.42 22.00
CA TRP A 17 -34.71 3.12 21.32
C TRP A 17 -34.32 4.15 20.26
N GLU A 18 -35.28 4.84 19.65
CA GLU A 18 -35.03 5.71 18.49
C GLU A 18 -34.31 7.00 18.89
N SER A 19 -34.80 7.76 19.88
CA SER A 19 -34.09 8.96 20.32
C SER A 19 -32.73 8.62 20.94
N SER A 20 -32.64 7.52 21.69
CA SER A 20 -31.42 7.10 22.39
C SER A 20 -30.30 6.70 21.41
N LEU A 21 -30.59 5.84 20.44
CA LEU A 21 -29.59 5.42 19.43
C LEU A 21 -29.23 6.56 18.48
N ASN A 22 -30.21 7.32 17.96
CA ASN A 22 -29.91 8.43 17.05
C ASN A 22 -29.06 9.52 17.71
N THR A 23 -29.28 9.82 19.00
CA THR A 23 -28.45 10.79 19.75
C THR A 23 -27.00 10.28 19.86
N PHE A 24 -26.81 9.02 20.26
CA PHE A 24 -25.48 8.43 20.42
C PHE A 24 -24.73 8.32 19.08
N LEU A 25 -25.37 7.81 18.04
CA LEU A 25 -24.78 7.67 16.69
C LEU A 25 -24.49 9.04 16.06
N THR A 26 -25.33 10.05 16.28
CA THR A 26 -25.05 11.42 15.82
C THR A 26 -23.80 12.00 16.48
N SER A 27 -23.54 11.68 17.75
CA SER A 27 -22.35 12.15 18.47
C SER A 27 -21.05 11.38 18.16
N THR A 28 -21.16 10.13 17.69
CA THR A 28 -20.01 9.23 17.47
C THR A 28 -19.63 9.07 16.00
N PHE A 29 -20.62 8.98 15.10
CA PHE A 29 -20.44 8.77 13.65
C PHE A 29 -21.02 9.90 12.79
N GLY A 30 -21.73 10.86 13.38
CA GLY A 30 -22.27 12.02 12.68
C GLY A 30 -23.66 11.82 12.04
N ARG A 31 -24.22 12.91 11.52
CA ARG A 31 -25.61 12.99 11.06
C ARG A 31 -25.91 12.21 9.79
N SER A 32 -24.97 12.15 8.84
CA SER A 32 -25.13 11.44 7.56
C SER A 32 -25.31 9.94 7.78
N PHE A 33 -24.36 9.31 8.48
CA PHE A 33 -24.39 7.88 8.80
C PHE A 33 -25.62 7.50 9.65
N THR A 34 -25.98 8.34 10.63
CA THR A 34 -27.19 8.14 11.44
C THR A 34 -28.47 8.15 10.58
N SER A 35 -28.54 9.02 9.56
CA SER A 35 -29.68 9.08 8.64
C SER A 35 -29.89 7.79 7.85
N GLU A 36 -28.82 7.09 7.46
CA GLU A 36 -28.91 5.81 6.76
C GLU A 36 -29.37 4.65 7.67
N ILE A 37 -29.14 4.76 8.97
CA ILE A 37 -29.37 3.69 9.96
C ILE A 37 -30.68 3.90 10.75
N SER A 38 -31.27 5.10 10.72
CA SER A 38 -32.64 5.39 11.18
C SER A 38 -33.69 4.30 10.84
N PRO A 39 -33.79 3.74 9.61
CA PRO A 39 -34.71 2.64 9.33
C PRO A 39 -34.40 1.32 10.09
N SER A 40 -33.13 0.98 10.30
CA SER A 40 -32.72 -0.17 11.13
C SER A 40 -33.08 0.03 12.61
N ILE A 41 -32.96 1.26 13.10
CA ILE A 41 -33.35 1.63 14.47
C ILE A 41 -34.88 1.55 14.64
N LYS A 42 -35.65 2.04 13.65
CA LYS A 42 -37.12 1.94 13.64
C LYS A 42 -37.63 0.51 13.60
N THR A 43 -36.98 -0.36 12.84
CA THR A 43 -37.33 -1.80 12.80
C THR A 43 -36.98 -2.51 14.11
N LEU A 44 -35.85 -2.18 14.76
CA LEU A 44 -35.56 -2.66 16.11
C LEU A 44 -36.59 -2.16 17.15
N ASN A 45 -36.99 -0.89 17.09
CA ASN A 45 -38.00 -0.35 18.00
C ASN A 45 -39.37 -1.02 17.76
N LYS A 46 -39.73 -1.29 16.50
CA LYS A 46 -40.93 -2.07 16.16
C LYS A 46 -40.88 -3.49 16.72
N LEU A 47 -39.78 -4.23 16.51
CA LEU A 47 -39.61 -5.58 17.09
C LEU A 47 -39.81 -5.56 18.61
N ARG A 48 -39.40 -4.49 19.30
CA ARG A 48 -39.58 -4.35 20.74
C ARG A 48 -41.02 -4.05 21.16
N LEU A 49 -41.79 -3.31 20.37
CA LEU A 49 -43.23 -3.11 20.57
C LEU A 49 -44.02 -4.39 20.24
N ASP A 50 -43.66 -5.09 19.17
CA ASP A 50 -44.23 -6.39 18.81
C ASP A 50 -44.00 -7.43 19.94
N ILE A 51 -42.83 -7.39 20.61
CA ILE A 51 -42.53 -8.16 21.83
C ILE A 51 -43.42 -7.74 23.01
N GLN A 52 -43.64 -6.44 23.24
CA GLN A 52 -44.48 -5.97 24.35
C GLN A 52 -45.95 -6.34 24.19
N HIS A 53 -46.45 -6.41 22.95
CA HIS A 53 -47.81 -6.85 22.63
C HIS A 53 -47.94 -8.37 22.42
N SER A 54 -46.84 -9.13 22.51
CA SER A 54 -46.87 -10.59 22.35
C SER A 54 -47.73 -11.26 23.43
N SER A 55 -48.53 -12.23 23.00
CA SER A 55 -49.44 -13.01 23.84
C SER A 55 -49.01 -14.48 23.81
N ILE A 56 -49.11 -15.18 24.94
CA ILE A 56 -48.68 -16.58 25.06
C ILE A 56 -49.38 -17.50 24.05
N LYS A 57 -50.59 -17.15 23.60
CA LYS A 57 -51.35 -17.89 22.59
C LYS A 57 -50.75 -17.79 21.18
N ASP A 58 -50.08 -16.69 20.89
CA ASP A 58 -49.51 -16.35 19.58
C ASP A 58 -48.01 -16.72 19.53
N SER A 59 -47.63 -17.74 20.31
CA SER A 59 -46.23 -18.12 20.54
C SER A 59 -45.50 -18.51 19.24
N ASP A 60 -46.14 -19.20 18.29
CA ASP A 60 -45.50 -19.62 17.02
C ASP A 60 -44.92 -18.43 16.24
N VAL A 61 -45.64 -17.31 16.19
CA VAL A 61 -45.18 -16.07 15.54
C VAL A 61 -44.23 -15.29 16.46
N SER A 62 -44.47 -15.32 17.77
CA SER A 62 -43.63 -14.63 18.76
C SER A 62 -42.20 -15.20 18.81
N LEU A 63 -42.01 -16.50 18.54
CA LEU A 63 -40.69 -17.15 18.51
C LEU A 63 -39.71 -16.47 17.55
N SER A 64 -40.11 -16.19 16.30
CA SER A 64 -39.22 -15.53 15.34
C SER A 64 -38.90 -14.09 15.76
N ILE A 65 -39.88 -13.37 16.31
CA ILE A 65 -39.69 -11.99 16.79
C ILE A 65 -38.69 -11.94 17.96
N TYR A 66 -38.79 -12.89 18.91
CA TYR A 66 -37.81 -13.04 19.99
C TYR A 66 -36.42 -13.40 19.45
N ALA A 67 -36.31 -14.36 18.53
CA ALA A 67 -35.04 -14.79 17.94
C ALA A 67 -34.35 -13.67 17.13
N ASP A 68 -35.11 -12.94 16.31
CA ASP A 68 -34.63 -11.76 15.59
C ASP A 68 -34.14 -10.69 16.57
N TYR A 69 -34.95 -10.32 17.56
CA TYR A 69 -34.57 -9.27 18.51
C TYR A 69 -33.32 -9.63 19.32
N ILE A 70 -33.22 -10.86 19.84
CA ILE A 70 -32.01 -11.34 20.53
C ILE A 70 -30.80 -11.27 19.59
N SER A 71 -30.96 -11.62 18.32
CA SER A 71 -29.90 -11.52 17.31
C SER A 71 -29.48 -10.06 17.05
N GLN A 72 -30.43 -9.11 16.99
CA GLN A 72 -30.09 -7.70 16.88
C GLN A 72 -29.41 -7.15 18.15
N LEU A 73 -29.81 -7.59 19.35
CA LEU A 73 -29.14 -7.19 20.59
C LEU A 73 -27.70 -7.71 20.67
N ASN A 74 -27.46 -8.94 20.22
CA ASN A 74 -26.10 -9.48 20.09
C ASN A 74 -25.28 -8.68 19.06
N SER A 75 -25.87 -8.38 17.91
CA SER A 75 -25.29 -7.56 16.83
C SER A 75 -24.89 -6.17 17.31
N LEU A 76 -25.75 -5.48 18.07
CA LEU A 76 -25.43 -4.19 18.69
C LEU A 76 -24.34 -4.31 19.76
N GLY A 77 -24.41 -5.32 20.63
CA GLY A 77 -23.44 -5.55 21.70
C GLY A 77 -22.01 -5.82 21.21
N LEU A 78 -21.84 -6.37 20.00
CA LEU A 78 -20.54 -6.56 19.35
C LEU A 78 -19.99 -5.29 18.67
N ARG A 79 -20.82 -4.26 18.46
CA ARG A 79 -20.52 -3.12 17.58
C ARG A 79 -20.48 -1.76 18.24
N LEU A 80 -21.28 -1.56 19.28
CA LEU A 80 -21.34 -0.33 20.05
C LEU A 80 -20.93 -0.63 21.49
N PRO A 81 -20.18 0.26 22.17
CA PRO A 81 -19.91 0.13 23.59
C PRO A 81 -21.20 0.46 24.37
N MET A 82 -22.11 -0.52 24.42
CA MET A 82 -23.47 -0.38 24.97
C MET A 82 -23.46 0.17 26.40
N ASP A 83 -22.46 -0.19 27.19
CA ASP A 83 -22.19 0.33 28.52
C ASP A 83 -22.04 1.86 28.58
N ILE A 84 -21.37 2.47 27.58
CA ILE A 84 -21.20 3.92 27.48
C ILE A 84 -22.49 4.57 26.98
N MET A 85 -23.18 3.93 26.02
CA MET A 85 -24.49 4.38 25.53
C MET A 85 -25.55 4.37 26.65
N LEU A 86 -25.64 3.31 27.44
CA LEU A 86 -26.63 3.16 28.53
C LEU A 86 -26.32 4.09 29.71
N ARG A 87 -25.05 4.42 29.97
CA ARG A 87 -24.68 5.45 30.96
C ARG A 87 -24.98 6.89 30.51
N SER A 88 -24.92 7.16 29.21
CA SER A 88 -25.14 8.52 28.64
C SER A 88 -26.58 8.79 28.19
N SER A 89 -27.38 7.75 27.94
CA SER A 89 -28.80 7.85 27.59
C SER A 89 -29.73 7.73 28.81
N LYS A 90 -31.01 8.04 28.58
CA LYS A 90 -32.10 7.85 29.56
C LYS A 90 -32.77 6.47 29.44
N LEU A 91 -32.12 5.51 28.78
CA LEU A 91 -32.72 4.24 28.41
C LEU A 91 -32.63 3.25 29.59
N GLU A 92 -33.79 2.84 30.11
CA GLU A 92 -33.93 2.07 31.35
C GLU A 92 -34.87 0.88 31.14
N PHE A 93 -34.34 -0.34 31.21
CA PHE A 93 -35.11 -1.56 30.96
C PHE A 93 -35.92 -1.93 32.20
N SER A 94 -37.25 -1.88 32.09
CA SER A 94 -38.18 -2.10 33.21
C SER A 94 -39.02 -3.35 32.98
N TRP A 95 -38.82 -4.39 33.79
CA TRP A 95 -39.51 -5.68 33.67
C TRP A 95 -40.19 -6.08 34.97
N SER A 96 -41.37 -6.72 34.87
CA SER A 96 -42.07 -7.27 36.02
C SER A 96 -41.42 -8.56 36.53
N GLU A 97 -41.47 -8.80 37.83
CA GLU A 97 -41.29 -10.14 38.39
C GLU A 97 -42.54 -11.03 38.14
N ILE A 98 -42.45 -12.33 38.46
CA ILE A 98 -43.44 -13.35 38.10
C ILE A 98 -44.45 -13.66 39.22
N ASP A 99 -44.08 -13.50 40.50
CA ASP A 99 -44.88 -13.97 41.66
C ASP A 99 -46.04 -13.02 42.05
N SER A 100 -46.22 -11.93 41.31
CA SER A 100 -47.15 -10.85 41.65
C SER A 100 -48.62 -11.22 41.40
N SER A 101 -49.25 -11.88 42.37
CA SER A 101 -50.71 -12.10 42.41
C SER A 101 -51.53 -10.84 42.78
N SER A 102 -50.86 -9.70 42.86
CA SER A 102 -51.36 -8.31 42.88
C SER A 102 -50.29 -7.42 42.23
N ASP A 103 -50.70 -6.44 41.40
CA ASP A 103 -49.85 -5.60 40.51
C ASP A 103 -48.33 -5.64 40.74
N GLY A 104 -47.61 -6.24 39.79
CA GLY A 104 -46.19 -6.57 39.96
C GLY A 104 -45.24 -5.38 39.98
N GLU A 105 -44.29 -5.46 40.90
CA GLU A 105 -43.15 -4.54 40.98
C GLU A 105 -42.30 -4.66 39.70
N TYR A 106 -41.96 -3.50 39.13
CA TYR A 106 -41.11 -3.41 37.93
C TYR A 106 -39.68 -3.11 38.35
N PHE A 107 -38.78 -4.06 38.11
CA PHE A 107 -37.35 -3.89 38.36
C PHE A 107 -36.69 -3.23 37.15
N GLN A 108 -36.08 -2.06 37.38
CA GLN A 108 -35.46 -1.21 36.37
C GLN A 108 -33.93 -1.38 36.37
N GLN A 109 -33.30 -1.62 35.22
CA GLN A 109 -31.84 -1.69 35.11
C GLN A 109 -31.30 -1.12 33.80
N LYS A 110 -30.16 -0.42 33.88
CA LYS A 110 -29.37 0.04 32.73
C LYS A 110 -28.39 -1.03 32.24
N SER A 111 -28.91 -2.20 31.83
CA SER A 111 -28.08 -3.29 31.31
C SER A 111 -28.74 -4.01 30.14
N ILE A 112 -28.02 -4.09 29.02
CA ILE A 112 -28.43 -4.89 27.86
C ILE A 112 -28.48 -6.40 28.17
N SER A 113 -27.69 -6.84 29.15
CA SER A 113 -27.68 -8.23 29.61
C SER A 113 -28.96 -8.59 30.37
N TYR A 114 -29.53 -7.66 31.14
CA TYR A 114 -30.81 -7.85 31.82
C TYR A 114 -31.98 -7.93 30.83
N GLU A 115 -32.03 -6.99 29.89
CA GLU A 115 -32.99 -7.00 28.77
C GLU A 115 -32.95 -8.34 28.00
N LYS A 116 -31.75 -8.79 27.64
CA LYS A 116 -31.54 -10.08 26.98
C LYS A 116 -31.98 -11.26 27.85
N ALA A 117 -31.69 -11.26 29.16
CA ALA A 117 -32.10 -12.32 30.07
C ALA A 117 -33.64 -12.42 30.21
N CYS A 118 -34.34 -11.29 30.35
CA CYS A 118 -35.80 -11.23 30.38
C CYS A 118 -36.44 -11.76 29.09
N ILE A 119 -35.88 -11.42 27.93
CA ILE A 119 -36.41 -11.88 26.63
C ILE A 119 -36.09 -13.35 26.38
N LEU A 120 -34.91 -13.84 26.79
CA LEU A 120 -34.59 -15.27 26.77
C LEU A 120 -35.53 -16.06 27.69
N PHE A 121 -35.91 -15.51 28.85
CA PHE A 121 -36.92 -16.13 29.71
C PHE A 121 -38.28 -16.26 29.00
N ASN A 122 -38.77 -15.18 28.38
CA ASN A 122 -40.03 -15.22 27.61
C ASN A 122 -39.96 -16.18 26.41
N PHE A 123 -38.84 -16.22 25.70
CA PHE A 123 -38.59 -17.16 24.61
C PHE A 123 -38.66 -18.63 25.08
N ALA A 124 -38.06 -18.94 26.25
CA ALA A 124 -38.16 -20.26 26.86
C ALA A 124 -39.59 -20.58 27.34
N ALA A 125 -40.31 -19.61 27.91
CA ALA A 125 -41.69 -19.77 28.35
C ALA A 125 -42.66 -20.05 27.17
N SER A 126 -42.49 -19.38 26.03
CA SER A 126 -43.21 -19.72 24.78
C SER A 126 -42.92 -21.13 24.31
N TYR A 127 -41.67 -21.61 24.39
CA TYR A 127 -41.36 -23.02 24.09
C TYR A 127 -41.98 -24.02 25.06
N LEU A 128 -42.09 -23.68 26.35
CA LEU A 128 -42.87 -24.51 27.29
C LEU A 128 -44.32 -24.60 26.83
N TYR A 129 -44.97 -23.47 26.53
CA TYR A 129 -46.37 -23.44 26.09
C TYR A 129 -46.61 -24.25 24.80
N LEU A 130 -45.76 -24.08 23.78
CA LEU A 130 -45.86 -24.84 22.53
C LEU A 130 -45.60 -26.35 22.72
N GLY A 131 -44.74 -26.72 23.67
CA GLY A 131 -44.55 -28.11 24.09
C GLY A 131 -45.82 -28.73 24.70
N ILE A 132 -46.63 -27.93 25.41
CA ILE A 132 -47.88 -28.34 26.06
C ILE A 132 -49.03 -28.44 25.06
N ASP A 133 -49.16 -27.48 24.15
CA ASP A 133 -50.16 -27.54 23.08
C ASP A 133 -49.89 -28.74 22.15
N SER A 134 -48.62 -28.94 21.75
CA SER A 134 -48.20 -30.14 21.00
C SER A 134 -48.53 -31.45 21.74
N SER A 135 -48.34 -31.48 23.07
CA SER A 135 -48.65 -32.65 23.89
C SER A 135 -50.16 -32.89 24.00
N SER A 136 -50.95 -31.82 24.04
CA SER A 136 -52.41 -31.88 24.02
C SER A 136 -52.93 -32.43 22.69
N ARG A 137 -52.22 -32.18 21.58
CA ARG A 137 -52.43 -32.77 20.25
C ARG A 137 -51.81 -34.18 20.08
N ILE A 138 -51.19 -34.75 21.12
CA ILE A 138 -50.53 -36.07 21.12
C ILE A 138 -49.25 -36.13 20.23
N ASP A 139 -48.74 -34.98 19.75
CA ASP A 139 -47.42 -34.93 19.08
C ASP A 139 -46.28 -34.81 20.10
N TRP A 140 -46.00 -35.94 20.74
CA TRP A 140 -44.89 -36.06 21.70
C TRP A 140 -43.53 -35.74 21.08
N LYS A 141 -43.33 -35.94 19.77
CA LYS A 141 -42.05 -35.71 19.12
C LYS A 141 -41.76 -34.21 19.03
N SER A 142 -42.76 -33.42 18.65
CA SER A 142 -42.66 -31.96 18.68
C SER A 142 -42.58 -31.43 20.13
N SER A 143 -43.32 -31.99 21.09
CA SER A 143 -43.17 -31.64 22.51
C SER A 143 -41.75 -31.85 23.02
N VAL A 144 -41.10 -32.99 22.73
CA VAL A 144 -39.70 -33.24 23.11
C VAL A 144 -38.76 -32.19 22.50
N SER A 145 -38.97 -31.81 21.24
CA SER A 145 -38.20 -30.76 20.56
C SER A 145 -38.35 -29.41 21.28
N PHE A 146 -39.58 -28.97 21.55
CA PHE A 146 -39.82 -27.68 22.22
C PHE A 146 -39.33 -27.65 23.66
N PHE A 147 -39.55 -28.71 24.46
CA PHE A 147 -39.04 -28.77 25.84
C PHE A 147 -37.50 -28.86 25.91
N THR A 148 -36.83 -29.51 24.95
CA THR A 148 -35.34 -29.51 24.90
C THR A 148 -34.75 -28.19 24.39
N LYS A 149 -35.48 -27.46 23.53
CA LYS A 149 -35.14 -26.07 23.15
C LYS A 149 -35.31 -25.11 24.35
N ALA A 150 -36.41 -25.21 25.11
CA ALA A 150 -36.59 -24.46 26.36
C ALA A 150 -35.48 -24.72 27.38
N ALA A 151 -35.13 -26.00 27.60
CA ALA A 151 -34.05 -26.39 28.51
C ALA A 151 -32.70 -25.78 28.10
N GLY A 152 -32.38 -25.76 26.81
CA GLY A 152 -31.17 -25.14 26.28
C GLY A 152 -31.09 -23.63 26.53
N ILE A 153 -32.22 -22.92 26.41
CA ILE A 153 -32.28 -21.49 26.71
C ILE A 153 -32.05 -21.23 28.20
N PHE A 154 -32.67 -22.00 29.10
CA PHE A 154 -32.42 -21.86 30.54
C PHE A 154 -30.97 -22.23 30.92
N GLU A 155 -30.37 -23.24 30.31
CA GLU A 155 -28.96 -23.59 30.52
C GLU A 155 -28.03 -22.44 30.09
N PHE A 156 -28.29 -21.82 28.92
CA PHE A 156 -27.59 -20.63 28.46
C PHE A 156 -27.79 -19.42 29.41
N ILE A 157 -29.00 -19.19 29.92
CA ILE A 157 -29.24 -18.10 30.89
C ILE A 157 -28.39 -18.34 32.16
N SER A 158 -28.43 -19.57 32.71
CA SER A 158 -27.76 -19.92 33.97
C SER A 158 -26.23 -19.87 33.95
N THR A 159 -25.64 -19.78 32.76
CA THR A 159 -24.19 -19.73 32.53
C THR A 159 -23.70 -18.33 32.21
N HIS A 160 -24.50 -17.50 31.52
CA HIS A 160 -24.10 -16.17 31.05
C HIS A 160 -24.56 -15.01 31.96
N PHE A 161 -25.63 -15.19 32.76
CA PHE A 161 -26.19 -14.13 33.60
C PHE A 161 -26.07 -14.48 35.10
N LEU A 162 -24.88 -14.30 35.65
CA LEU A 162 -24.52 -14.66 37.04
C LEU A 162 -25.03 -13.67 38.11
N HIS A 163 -25.44 -12.46 37.71
CA HIS A 163 -25.78 -11.35 38.61
C HIS A 163 -27.13 -10.72 38.22
N ALA A 164 -28.19 -11.54 38.23
CA ALA A 164 -29.55 -11.08 38.01
C ALA A 164 -30.08 -10.28 39.23
N PRO A 165 -30.86 -9.20 39.02
CA PRO A 165 -31.42 -8.39 40.12
C PRO A 165 -32.72 -8.97 40.70
N THR A 166 -33.53 -9.65 39.89
CA THR A 166 -34.80 -10.27 40.31
C THR A 166 -34.57 -11.68 40.85
N GLU A 167 -35.43 -12.15 41.74
CA GLU A 167 -35.38 -13.52 42.25
C GLU A 167 -35.61 -14.53 41.12
N ASP A 168 -36.54 -14.23 40.21
CA ASP A 168 -36.95 -15.15 39.14
C ASP A 168 -35.83 -15.51 38.13
N LEU A 169 -34.90 -14.60 37.91
CA LEU A 169 -33.73 -14.78 37.04
C LEU A 169 -32.48 -15.29 37.78
N LYS A 170 -32.55 -15.56 39.10
CA LYS A 170 -31.41 -16.13 39.84
C LYS A 170 -30.97 -17.47 39.29
N VAL A 171 -29.65 -17.70 39.37
CA VAL A 171 -28.96 -18.88 38.81
C VAL A 171 -29.55 -20.19 39.34
N GLU A 172 -29.98 -20.23 40.61
CA GLU A 172 -30.65 -21.37 41.24
C GLU A 172 -32.02 -21.65 40.62
N ASN A 173 -32.88 -20.63 40.51
CA ASN A 173 -34.21 -20.74 39.91
C ASN A 173 -34.13 -21.17 38.45
N ILE A 174 -33.26 -20.54 37.66
CA ILE A 174 -33.04 -20.88 36.26
C ILE A 174 -32.48 -22.32 36.11
N LYS A 175 -31.59 -22.78 37.00
CA LYS A 175 -31.15 -24.20 37.02
C LYS A 175 -32.28 -25.15 37.39
N GLY A 176 -33.18 -24.76 38.29
CA GLY A 176 -34.43 -25.48 38.57
C GLY A 176 -35.30 -25.61 37.31
N LEU A 177 -35.58 -24.50 36.61
CA LEU A 177 -36.39 -24.46 35.38
C LEU A 177 -35.75 -25.22 34.21
N TYR A 178 -34.42 -25.18 34.08
CA TYR A 178 -33.66 -26.04 33.16
C TYR A 178 -33.86 -27.53 33.45
N LYS A 179 -33.77 -27.96 34.71
CA LYS A 179 -34.01 -29.37 35.08
C LYS A 179 -35.48 -29.76 34.94
N LEU A 180 -36.41 -28.86 35.24
CA LEU A 180 -37.86 -29.07 35.08
C LEU A 180 -38.25 -29.24 33.60
N SER A 181 -37.82 -28.33 32.73
CA SER A 181 -38.08 -28.40 31.29
C SER A 181 -37.46 -29.65 30.64
N LEU A 182 -36.23 -30.01 31.03
CA LEU A 182 -35.62 -31.28 30.58
C LEU A 182 -36.36 -32.51 31.13
N ALA A 183 -36.93 -32.45 32.33
CA ALA A 183 -37.80 -33.49 32.86
C ALA A 183 -39.11 -33.65 32.08
N GLN A 184 -39.74 -32.52 31.67
CA GLN A 184 -40.93 -32.51 30.82
C GLN A 184 -40.62 -33.14 29.45
N ALA A 185 -39.44 -32.89 28.88
CA ALA A 185 -38.97 -33.59 27.69
C ALA A 185 -38.80 -35.11 27.92
N TYR A 186 -38.22 -35.54 29.06
CA TYR A 186 -38.05 -36.96 29.37
C TYR A 186 -39.42 -37.66 29.55
N GLU A 187 -40.39 -36.96 30.14
CA GLU A 187 -41.77 -37.41 30.27
C GLU A 187 -42.46 -37.56 28.90
N CYS A 188 -42.38 -36.58 28.01
CA CYS A 188 -42.92 -36.70 26.65
C CYS A 188 -42.24 -37.83 25.86
N PHE A 189 -40.93 -38.02 26.02
CA PHE A 189 -40.22 -39.14 25.40
C PHE A 189 -40.70 -40.50 25.93
N PHE A 190 -40.98 -40.61 27.24
CA PHE A 190 -41.53 -41.81 27.85
C PHE A 190 -42.96 -42.11 27.36
N TRP A 191 -43.83 -41.11 27.28
CA TRP A 191 -45.18 -41.30 26.73
C TRP A 191 -45.15 -41.68 25.24
N ASN A 192 -44.25 -41.08 24.45
CA ASN A 192 -44.02 -41.47 23.06
C ASN A 192 -43.56 -42.94 22.94
N TYR A 193 -42.63 -43.37 23.82
CA TYR A 193 -42.13 -44.74 23.87
C TYR A 193 -43.26 -45.74 24.17
N MET A 194 -44.12 -45.42 25.15
CA MET A 194 -45.26 -46.27 25.53
C MET A 194 -46.36 -46.31 24.47
N GLN A 195 -46.58 -45.23 23.71
CA GLN A 195 -47.56 -45.21 22.62
C GLN A 195 -47.07 -45.90 21.33
N THR A 196 -45.75 -45.88 21.07
CA THR A 196 -45.17 -46.41 19.82
C THR A 196 -44.76 -47.89 19.91
N SER A 197 -44.60 -48.44 21.13
CA SER A 197 -44.07 -49.79 21.32
C SER A 197 -45.17 -50.85 21.46
N GLU A 198 -45.37 -51.67 20.42
CA GLU A 198 -46.28 -52.83 20.45
C GLU A 198 -45.98 -53.80 21.62
N THR A 199 -44.71 -53.92 22.01
CA THR A 199 -44.27 -54.63 23.21
C THR A 199 -43.41 -53.71 24.08
N THR A 200 -43.89 -53.39 25.29
CA THR A 200 -43.15 -52.54 26.22
C THR A 200 -41.99 -53.32 26.87
N LYS A 201 -40.74 -52.90 26.63
CA LYS A 201 -39.57 -53.54 27.23
C LYS A 201 -39.42 -53.03 28.65
N HIS A 202 -39.90 -53.81 29.63
CA HIS A 202 -39.99 -53.38 31.02
C HIS A 202 -38.65 -52.89 31.61
N SER A 203 -37.52 -53.50 31.25
CA SER A 203 -36.18 -52.99 31.63
C SER A 203 -35.86 -51.58 31.10
N LEU A 204 -36.38 -51.19 29.94
CA LEU A 204 -36.15 -49.86 29.36
C LEU A 204 -37.11 -48.83 29.98
N ALA A 205 -38.40 -49.19 30.08
CA ALA A 205 -39.42 -48.39 30.74
C ALA A 205 -38.98 -47.98 32.16
N ALA A 206 -38.56 -48.94 32.99
CA ALA A 206 -38.08 -48.70 34.35
C ALA A 206 -36.95 -47.65 34.41
N ARG A 207 -35.99 -47.73 33.49
CA ARG A 207 -34.81 -46.85 33.46
C ARG A 207 -35.13 -45.43 32.96
N LEU A 208 -36.13 -45.30 32.10
CA LEU A 208 -36.65 -44.00 31.66
C LEU A 208 -37.47 -43.32 32.76
N SER A 209 -38.38 -44.06 33.42
CA SER A 209 -39.17 -43.54 34.54
C SER A 209 -38.29 -43.11 35.73
N GLU A 210 -37.24 -43.87 36.07
CA GLU A 210 -36.30 -43.42 37.11
C GLU A 210 -35.48 -42.21 36.66
N GLY A 211 -35.15 -42.11 35.36
CA GLY A 211 -34.54 -40.92 34.77
C GLY A 211 -35.37 -39.66 35.04
N ILE A 212 -36.68 -39.72 34.81
CA ILE A 212 -37.63 -38.62 35.10
C ILE A 212 -37.65 -38.31 36.61
N SER A 213 -37.76 -39.32 37.48
CA SER A 213 -37.78 -39.11 38.93
C SER A 213 -36.49 -38.45 39.44
N VAL A 214 -35.32 -38.90 38.99
CA VAL A 214 -34.01 -38.36 39.39
C VAL A 214 -33.83 -36.92 38.95
N ILE A 215 -34.22 -36.54 37.72
CA ILE A 215 -34.07 -35.16 37.26
C ILE A 215 -35.08 -34.21 37.93
N LEU A 216 -36.30 -34.67 38.23
CA LEU A 216 -37.25 -33.88 39.03
C LEU A 216 -36.77 -33.70 40.49
N LYS A 217 -36.20 -34.74 41.11
CA LYS A 217 -35.54 -34.62 42.44
C LYS A 217 -34.45 -33.54 42.41
N GLN A 218 -33.63 -33.50 41.35
CA GLN A 218 -32.63 -32.43 41.17
C GLN A 218 -33.29 -31.05 41.05
N ALA A 219 -34.33 -30.90 40.21
CA ALA A 219 -35.06 -29.63 40.06
C ALA A 219 -35.61 -29.13 41.41
N ASN A 220 -36.24 -30.00 42.20
CA ASN A 220 -36.76 -29.66 43.52
C ASN A 220 -35.65 -29.11 44.44
N THR A 221 -34.48 -29.75 44.49
CA THR A 221 -33.34 -29.27 45.32
C THR A 221 -32.69 -27.95 44.87
N TYR A 222 -33.17 -27.35 43.76
CA TYR A 222 -32.88 -25.96 43.41
C TYR A 222 -34.00 -25.03 43.88
N PHE A 223 -35.28 -25.39 43.69
CA PHE A 223 -36.43 -24.63 44.18
C PHE A 223 -36.51 -24.59 45.72
N ASP A 224 -36.09 -25.64 46.43
CA ASP A 224 -36.01 -25.70 47.89
C ASP A 224 -35.03 -24.67 48.50
N LYS A 225 -34.22 -24.00 47.66
CA LYS A 225 -33.24 -22.98 48.06
C LYS A 225 -33.70 -21.56 47.76
N THR A 226 -34.85 -21.37 47.12
CA THR A 226 -35.32 -20.08 46.63
C THR A 226 -36.68 -19.72 47.22
N SER A 227 -36.93 -18.42 47.38
CA SER A 227 -38.10 -17.92 48.11
C SER A 227 -39.40 -17.92 47.30
N ILE A 228 -39.36 -18.22 46.00
CA ILE A 228 -40.49 -18.07 45.08
C ILE A 228 -41.40 -19.30 45.16
N ASN A 229 -42.67 -19.10 45.51
CA ASN A 229 -43.65 -20.19 45.51
C ASN A 229 -44.50 -20.17 44.24
N LEU A 230 -43.90 -20.61 43.13
CA LEU A 230 -44.54 -20.74 41.81
C LEU A 230 -45.76 -21.69 41.76
N GLY A 231 -46.17 -22.31 42.89
CA GLY A 231 -47.30 -23.23 42.95
C GLY A 231 -47.06 -24.60 42.29
N PHE A 232 -45.87 -24.86 41.74
CA PHE A 232 -45.54 -26.12 41.07
C PHE A 232 -44.91 -27.17 41.99
N ASN A 233 -44.51 -26.80 43.22
CA ASN A 233 -43.74 -27.68 44.10
C ASN A 233 -44.53 -28.95 44.48
N ASP A 234 -45.83 -28.85 44.83
CA ASP A 234 -46.69 -30.00 45.09
C ASP A 234 -46.79 -30.94 43.87
N LEU A 235 -46.84 -30.39 42.66
CA LEU A 235 -46.90 -31.15 41.40
C LEU A 235 -45.57 -31.84 41.10
N ILE A 236 -44.44 -31.19 41.41
CA ILE A 236 -43.10 -31.76 41.29
C ILE A 236 -42.92 -32.89 42.30
N GLU A 237 -43.28 -32.71 43.59
CA GLU A 237 -43.20 -33.78 44.60
C GLU A 237 -44.10 -34.97 44.22
N PHE A 238 -45.31 -34.72 43.72
CA PHE A 238 -46.19 -35.77 43.23
C PHE A 238 -45.57 -36.51 42.04
N LYS A 239 -45.06 -35.79 41.02
CA LYS A 239 -44.41 -36.42 39.85
C LYS A 239 -43.14 -37.20 40.21
N ILE A 240 -42.33 -36.70 41.15
CA ILE A 240 -41.15 -37.41 41.67
C ILE A 240 -41.53 -38.80 42.18
N ASN A 241 -42.55 -38.88 43.03
CA ASN A 241 -42.97 -40.13 43.66
C ASN A 241 -43.75 -41.02 42.67
N TYR A 242 -44.56 -40.44 41.76
CA TYR A 242 -45.28 -41.17 40.72
C TYR A 242 -44.32 -41.86 39.73
N PHE A 243 -43.35 -41.13 39.16
CA PHE A 243 -42.40 -41.72 38.21
C PHE A 243 -41.41 -42.70 38.86
N HIS A 244 -41.05 -42.50 40.13
CA HIS A 244 -40.31 -43.51 40.90
C HIS A 244 -41.14 -44.80 41.08
N SER A 245 -42.44 -44.66 41.36
CA SER A 245 -43.33 -45.80 41.53
C SER A 245 -43.51 -46.58 40.21
N LEU A 246 -43.69 -45.87 39.10
CA LEU A 246 -43.76 -46.44 37.75
C LEU A 246 -42.44 -47.12 37.35
N ALA A 247 -41.30 -46.56 37.75
CA ALA A 247 -39.98 -47.18 37.55
C ALA A 247 -39.86 -48.53 38.27
N LEU A 248 -40.20 -48.56 39.56
CA LEU A 248 -40.19 -49.77 40.37
C LEU A 248 -41.20 -50.82 39.87
N TYR A 249 -42.37 -50.41 39.40
CA TYR A 249 -43.37 -51.32 38.82
C TYR A 249 -42.83 -52.07 37.59
N HIS A 250 -42.33 -51.35 36.59
CA HIS A 250 -41.71 -51.99 35.42
C HIS A 250 -40.43 -52.75 35.76
N TYR A 251 -39.67 -52.32 36.76
CA TYR A 251 -38.49 -53.07 37.22
C TYR A 251 -38.87 -54.42 37.85
N ALA A 252 -39.99 -54.47 38.58
CA ALA A 252 -40.57 -55.70 39.11
C ALA A 252 -41.08 -56.63 38.00
N GLN A 253 -41.74 -56.09 36.97
CA GLN A 253 -42.19 -56.84 35.79
C GLN A 253 -41.01 -57.47 35.03
N ASN A 254 -39.91 -56.72 34.83
CA ASN A 254 -38.67 -57.25 34.26
C ASN A 254 -38.05 -58.39 35.10
N TYR A 255 -38.23 -58.39 36.43
CA TYR A 255 -37.83 -59.54 37.25
C TYR A 255 -38.77 -60.74 37.12
N ALA A 256 -40.06 -60.53 36.85
CA ALA A 256 -41.00 -61.61 36.54
C ALA A 256 -40.70 -62.25 35.17
N GLU A 257 -40.37 -61.47 34.13
CA GLU A 257 -39.87 -61.98 32.84
C GLU A 257 -38.61 -62.85 33.00
N LEU A 258 -37.77 -62.54 33.98
CA LEU A 258 -36.56 -63.30 34.32
C LEU A 258 -36.81 -64.44 35.32
N ASN A 259 -38.07 -64.80 35.62
CA ASN A 259 -38.50 -65.80 36.60
C ASN A 259 -37.96 -65.58 38.03
N LYS A 260 -37.64 -64.34 38.41
CA LYS A 260 -37.14 -63.93 39.74
C LYS A 260 -38.22 -63.23 40.56
N ILE A 261 -39.36 -63.90 40.70
CA ILE A 261 -40.59 -63.36 41.31
C ILE A 261 -40.37 -62.95 42.77
N GLY A 262 -39.48 -63.61 43.53
CA GLY A 262 -39.12 -63.16 44.89
C GLY A 262 -38.51 -61.75 44.92
N PHE A 263 -37.68 -61.40 43.94
CA PHE A 263 -37.17 -60.02 43.78
C PHE A 263 -38.27 -59.07 43.31
N GLY A 264 -39.10 -59.49 42.33
CA GLY A 264 -40.23 -58.69 41.83
C GLY A 264 -41.23 -58.31 42.93
N LEU A 265 -41.67 -59.27 43.74
CA LEU A 265 -42.59 -59.05 44.86
C LEU A 265 -41.99 -58.13 45.93
N ARG A 266 -40.67 -58.20 46.17
CA ARG A 266 -39.98 -57.27 47.09
C ARG A 266 -39.95 -55.84 46.55
N VAL A 267 -39.76 -55.67 45.25
CA VAL A 267 -39.84 -54.37 44.58
C VAL A 267 -41.27 -53.81 44.68
N LEU A 268 -42.32 -54.58 44.30
CA LEU A 268 -43.72 -54.12 44.41
C LEU A 268 -44.10 -53.66 45.83
N LYS A 269 -43.68 -54.40 46.86
CA LYS A 269 -43.91 -54.04 48.26
C LYS A 269 -43.19 -52.75 48.69
N SER A 270 -42.10 -52.36 48.01
CA SER A 270 -41.50 -51.03 48.17
C SER A 270 -42.25 -49.95 47.39
N THR A 271 -42.69 -50.23 46.15
CA THR A 271 -43.44 -49.32 45.29
C THR A 271 -44.68 -48.75 45.98
N LYS A 272 -45.43 -49.63 46.66
CA LYS A 272 -46.63 -49.33 47.46
C LYS A 272 -46.42 -48.21 48.49
N ILE A 273 -45.23 -48.12 49.09
CA ILE A 273 -44.88 -47.08 50.07
C ILE A 273 -44.74 -45.70 49.42
N TYR A 274 -44.29 -45.64 48.16
CA TYR A 274 -44.17 -44.38 47.42
C TYR A 274 -45.51 -43.93 46.84
N ILE A 275 -46.35 -44.86 46.36
CA ILE A 275 -47.71 -44.57 45.89
C ILE A 275 -48.59 -44.03 47.03
N ALA A 276 -48.52 -44.64 48.22
CA ALA A 276 -49.20 -44.15 49.41
C ALA A 276 -48.78 -42.70 49.77
N LYS A 277 -47.54 -42.28 49.46
CA LYS A 277 -47.10 -40.89 49.60
C LYS A 277 -47.72 -40.00 48.51
N CYS A 278 -47.72 -40.41 47.23
CA CYS A 278 -48.40 -39.67 46.15
C CYS A 278 -49.87 -39.37 46.52
N ILE A 279 -50.59 -40.40 46.97
CA ILE A 279 -52.02 -40.30 47.32
C ILE A 279 -52.20 -39.52 48.63
N GLY A 280 -51.26 -39.60 49.58
CA GLY A 280 -51.26 -38.79 50.79
C GLY A 280 -51.13 -37.27 50.54
N LEU A 281 -50.39 -36.85 49.52
CA LEU A 281 -50.23 -35.43 49.15
C LEU A 281 -51.56 -34.78 48.72
N LYS A 282 -52.49 -35.56 48.14
CA LYS A 282 -53.85 -35.13 47.79
C LYS A 282 -54.58 -34.44 48.95
N ASN A 283 -54.36 -34.90 50.18
CA ASN A 283 -55.05 -34.40 51.38
C ASN A 283 -54.38 -33.16 51.99
N LYS A 284 -53.17 -32.79 51.56
CA LYS A 284 -52.46 -31.56 51.99
C LYS A 284 -52.79 -30.35 51.11
N SER A 285 -53.03 -30.57 49.82
CA SER A 285 -53.27 -29.53 48.80
C SER A 285 -54.61 -28.79 49.00
N ASN A 286 -54.67 -27.93 50.01
CA ASN A 286 -55.83 -27.10 50.31
C ASN A 286 -55.63 -25.64 49.83
N LYS A 287 -56.56 -25.18 48.99
CA LYS A 287 -56.88 -23.76 48.65
C LYS A 287 -56.04 -22.99 47.61
N LYS A 288 -54.91 -23.48 47.07
CA LYS A 288 -54.27 -22.80 45.90
C LYS A 288 -53.70 -23.70 44.79
N THR A 289 -53.28 -24.94 45.07
CA THR A 289 -52.54 -25.75 44.07
C THR A 289 -53.45 -26.49 43.09
N VAL A 290 -53.14 -26.39 41.78
CA VAL A 290 -53.91 -27.01 40.69
C VAL A 290 -53.39 -28.43 40.40
N LEU A 291 -53.65 -29.35 41.33
CA LEU A 291 -53.50 -30.79 41.07
C LEU A 291 -54.75 -31.29 40.35
N GLU A 292 -54.64 -31.55 39.04
CA GLU A 292 -55.80 -31.99 38.25
C GLU A 292 -56.33 -33.38 38.66
N PRO A 293 -57.66 -33.60 38.62
CA PRO A 293 -58.28 -34.89 38.94
C PRO A 293 -57.76 -36.05 38.07
N THR A 294 -57.38 -35.76 36.82
CA THR A 294 -56.90 -36.71 35.82
C THR A 294 -55.60 -37.41 36.26
N PHE A 295 -54.66 -36.68 36.84
CA PHE A 295 -53.37 -37.23 37.27
C PHE A 295 -53.49 -37.99 38.61
N ILE A 296 -54.41 -37.55 39.48
CA ILE A 296 -54.81 -38.30 40.69
C ILE A 296 -55.47 -39.63 40.32
N GLN A 297 -56.30 -39.66 39.26
CA GLN A 297 -56.93 -40.89 38.77
C GLN A 297 -55.89 -41.90 38.25
N LEU A 298 -54.90 -41.45 37.48
CA LEU A 298 -53.80 -42.31 36.98
C LEU A 298 -52.96 -42.93 38.12
N ALA A 299 -52.73 -42.20 39.22
CA ALA A 299 -52.05 -42.75 40.38
C ALA A 299 -52.89 -43.81 41.13
N ILE A 300 -54.22 -43.66 41.16
CA ILE A 300 -55.16 -44.64 41.75
C ILE A 300 -55.32 -45.87 40.84
N GLU A 301 -55.20 -45.72 39.53
CA GLU A 301 -55.19 -46.81 38.57
C GLU A 301 -53.90 -47.65 38.72
N LEU A 302 -52.74 -47.00 38.74
CA LEU A 302 -51.44 -47.63 39.03
C LEU A 302 -51.41 -48.33 40.41
N GLU A 303 -52.06 -47.75 41.44
CA GLU A 303 -52.21 -48.42 42.74
C GLU A 303 -52.97 -49.76 42.63
N LYS A 304 -54.09 -49.78 41.89
CA LYS A 304 -54.90 -51.00 41.70
C LYS A 304 -54.14 -52.09 40.96
N ASP A 305 -53.42 -51.73 39.89
CA ASP A 305 -52.61 -52.67 39.11
C ASP A 305 -51.51 -53.31 39.96
N ILE A 306 -50.85 -52.52 40.80
CA ILE A 306 -49.81 -52.99 41.71
C ILE A 306 -50.39 -53.87 42.82
N LEU A 307 -51.56 -53.52 43.37
CA LEU A 307 -52.27 -54.36 44.33
C LEU A 307 -52.82 -55.66 43.72
N ALA A 308 -53.11 -55.68 42.42
CA ALA A 308 -53.48 -56.89 41.68
C ALA A 308 -52.25 -57.79 41.45
N LYS A 309 -51.15 -57.23 40.91
CA LYS A 309 -49.91 -57.98 40.65
C LYS A 309 -49.19 -58.43 41.92
N GLU A 310 -49.27 -57.69 43.02
CA GLU A 310 -48.78 -58.14 44.33
C GLU A 310 -49.49 -59.44 44.76
N LYS A 311 -50.82 -59.51 44.65
CA LYS A 311 -51.61 -60.70 45.02
C LYS A 311 -51.42 -61.88 44.06
N GLU A 312 -51.31 -61.60 42.77
CA GLU A 312 -51.03 -62.59 41.73
C GLU A 312 -49.68 -63.28 42.02
N TRP A 313 -48.62 -62.49 42.18
CA TRP A 313 -47.27 -63.02 42.39
C TRP A 313 -47.01 -63.56 43.80
N GLU A 314 -47.70 -63.07 44.83
CA GLU A 314 -47.66 -63.65 46.16
C GLU A 314 -48.25 -65.06 46.15
N LYS A 315 -49.45 -65.22 45.56
CA LYS A 315 -50.09 -66.53 45.36
C LYS A 315 -49.24 -67.46 44.50
N ASP A 316 -48.70 -66.98 43.38
CA ASP A 316 -47.87 -67.81 42.50
C ASP A 316 -46.53 -68.18 43.16
N ASN A 317 -45.96 -67.31 43.99
CA ASN A 317 -44.75 -67.64 44.75
C ASN A 317 -45.03 -68.67 45.87
N GLU A 318 -46.19 -68.64 46.51
CA GLU A 318 -46.61 -69.65 47.50
C GLU A 318 -46.97 -71.00 46.86
N LEU A 319 -47.52 -71.02 45.64
CA LEU A 319 -48.00 -72.25 44.98
C LEU A 319 -47.01 -72.89 44.00
N ILE A 320 -46.12 -72.11 43.38
CA ILE A 320 -45.29 -72.55 42.25
C ILE A 320 -43.80 -72.33 42.53
N TYR A 321 -43.39 -71.07 42.78
CA TYR A 321 -41.97 -70.70 42.70
C TYR A 321 -41.18 -70.84 44.00
N ASN A 322 -41.83 -70.72 45.17
CA ASN A 322 -41.25 -70.85 46.51
C ASN A 322 -39.93 -70.06 46.73
N GLN A 323 -39.81 -68.88 46.10
CA GLN A 323 -38.60 -68.06 46.21
C GLN A 323 -38.61 -67.25 47.52
N VAL A 324 -37.48 -67.26 48.21
CA VAL A 324 -37.27 -66.45 49.42
C VAL A 324 -37.31 -64.96 49.06
N LEU A 325 -38.05 -64.18 49.84
CA LEU A 325 -38.15 -62.73 49.67
C LEU A 325 -36.84 -62.07 50.17
N PRO A 326 -36.08 -61.35 49.32
CA PRO A 326 -34.80 -60.75 49.73
C PRO A 326 -35.00 -59.57 50.69
N PRO A 327 -34.00 -59.25 51.55
CA PRO A 327 -34.02 -58.02 52.32
C PRO A 327 -33.91 -56.80 51.40
N SER A 328 -34.43 -55.65 51.84
CA SER A 328 -34.52 -54.43 51.01
C SER A 328 -33.17 -53.75 50.73
N THR A 329 -32.07 -54.26 51.28
CA THR A 329 -30.69 -53.91 50.94
C THR A 329 -30.20 -54.54 49.64
N ASP A 330 -30.77 -55.69 49.26
CA ASP A 330 -30.19 -56.58 48.24
C ASP A 330 -30.87 -56.41 46.87
N VAL A 331 -31.81 -55.46 46.78
CA VAL A 331 -32.48 -55.06 45.54
C VAL A 331 -31.56 -54.09 44.78
N PRO A 332 -31.06 -54.44 43.58
CA PRO A 332 -30.17 -53.55 42.85
C PRO A 332 -30.89 -52.25 42.44
N THR A 333 -30.20 -51.11 42.57
CA THR A 333 -30.78 -49.80 42.24
C THR A 333 -30.95 -49.62 40.74
N ILE A 334 -32.10 -49.07 40.30
CA ILE A 334 -32.40 -48.82 38.89
C ILE A 334 -31.39 -47.80 38.31
N LYS A 335 -30.60 -48.23 37.31
CA LYS A 335 -29.68 -47.33 36.60
C LYS A 335 -30.46 -46.41 35.65
N ALA A 336 -30.83 -45.23 36.14
CA ALA A 336 -31.45 -44.14 35.38
C ALA A 336 -30.84 -43.96 33.98
N MET A 337 -31.70 -43.60 33.01
CA MET A 337 -31.31 -43.27 31.65
C MET A 337 -31.79 -41.86 31.30
N ASN A 338 -30.91 -41.07 30.68
CA ASN A 338 -31.21 -39.74 30.19
C ASN A 338 -31.54 -39.84 28.68
N PRO A 339 -32.81 -39.81 28.25
CA PRO A 339 -33.18 -40.01 26.85
C PRO A 339 -32.85 -38.80 25.96
N CYS A 340 -32.85 -37.59 26.53
CA CYS A 340 -32.65 -36.35 25.79
C CYS A 340 -31.54 -35.49 26.41
N LYS A 341 -31.02 -34.55 25.61
CA LYS A 341 -30.12 -33.48 26.03
C LYS A 341 -30.76 -32.13 25.71
N PRO A 342 -30.40 -31.04 26.42
CA PRO A 342 -30.74 -29.69 25.98
C PRO A 342 -30.18 -29.41 24.58
N VAL A 343 -30.88 -28.57 23.81
CA VAL A 343 -30.40 -28.09 22.51
C VAL A 343 -29.48 -26.89 22.73
N ASP A 344 -28.31 -26.87 22.10
CA ASP A 344 -27.39 -25.73 22.14
C ASP A 344 -28.05 -24.46 21.58
N PHE A 345 -28.23 -23.45 22.45
CA PHE A 345 -28.90 -22.20 22.13
C PHE A 345 -28.25 -21.45 20.95
N GLU A 346 -26.93 -21.47 20.82
CA GLU A 346 -26.26 -20.72 19.73
C GLU A 346 -26.45 -21.38 18.38
N LYS A 347 -26.49 -22.72 18.34
CA LYS A 347 -26.81 -23.47 17.11
C LYS A 347 -28.27 -23.23 16.74
N HIS A 348 -29.15 -23.29 17.73
CA HIS A 348 -30.57 -23.03 17.57
C HIS A 348 -30.89 -21.62 17.05
N LEU A 349 -30.22 -20.58 17.56
CA LEU A 349 -30.41 -19.20 17.08
C LEU A 349 -30.01 -19.05 15.60
N LYS A 350 -29.02 -19.81 15.13
CA LYS A 350 -28.58 -19.82 13.72
C LYS A 350 -29.60 -20.51 12.79
N GLU A 351 -30.51 -21.37 13.29
CA GLU A 351 -31.59 -21.99 12.51
C GLU A 351 -32.58 -20.95 11.95
N PHE A 352 -32.74 -19.79 12.61
CA PHE A 352 -33.70 -18.75 12.21
C PHE A 352 -33.23 -17.85 11.06
N GLY A 353 -31.93 -17.88 10.71
CA GLY A 353 -31.40 -17.09 9.58
C GLY A 353 -31.53 -15.57 9.72
N CYS A 354 -31.62 -15.06 10.96
CA CYS A 354 -31.87 -13.65 11.29
C CYS A 354 -30.95 -12.69 10.51
N LYS A 355 -31.54 -11.79 9.71
CA LYS A 355 -30.77 -10.78 8.97
C LYS A 355 -30.30 -9.68 9.91
N ASP A 356 -29.01 -9.42 9.89
CA ASP A 356 -28.36 -8.37 10.68
C ASP A 356 -28.72 -6.95 10.18
N LEU A 357 -29.40 -6.17 11.01
CA LEU A 357 -29.86 -4.81 10.67
C LEU A 357 -28.74 -3.75 10.76
N PHE A 358 -27.66 -4.06 11.49
CA PHE A 358 -26.61 -3.10 11.85
C PHE A 358 -25.27 -3.40 11.18
N PHE A 359 -25.26 -4.20 10.11
CA PHE A 359 -24.04 -4.62 9.40
C PHE A 359 -23.12 -3.46 8.94
N LYS A 360 -23.68 -2.26 8.70
CA LYS A 360 -22.94 -1.04 8.37
C LYS A 360 -22.13 -0.45 9.54
N ILE A 361 -22.45 -0.79 10.79
CA ILE A 361 -21.72 -0.31 11.96
C ILE A 361 -20.53 -1.23 12.18
N ILE A 362 -19.33 -0.69 12.05
CA ILE A 362 -18.08 -1.37 12.39
C ILE A 362 -17.57 -0.76 13.71
N PRO A 363 -17.25 -1.57 14.73
CA PRO A 363 -16.74 -1.07 16.00
C PRO A 363 -15.38 -0.41 15.84
N MET A 364 -15.05 0.52 16.74
CA MET A 364 -13.79 1.27 16.70
C MET A 364 -12.57 0.34 16.88
N GLU A 365 -12.74 -0.76 17.61
CA GLU A 365 -11.77 -1.84 17.77
C GLU A 365 -11.47 -2.54 16.45
N ALA A 366 -12.51 -2.87 15.66
CA ALA A 366 -12.33 -3.46 14.34
C ALA A 366 -11.74 -2.46 13.33
N HIS A 367 -12.07 -1.15 13.41
CA HIS A 367 -11.40 -0.13 12.61
C HIS A 367 -9.89 -0.02 12.92
N LYS A 368 -9.49 -0.10 14.19
CA LYS A 368 -8.08 -0.18 14.58
C LYS A 368 -7.43 -1.46 14.05
N GLY A 369 -8.09 -2.61 14.20
CA GLY A 369 -7.61 -3.90 13.70
C GLY A 369 -7.39 -3.90 12.18
N MET A 370 -8.33 -3.33 11.40
CA MET A 370 -8.18 -3.16 9.96
C MET A 370 -7.02 -2.21 9.61
N SER A 371 -6.80 -1.14 10.38
CA SER A 371 -5.65 -0.24 10.17
C SER A 371 -4.32 -0.96 10.40
N ILE A 372 -4.22 -1.77 11.45
CA ILE A 372 -3.02 -2.58 11.77
C ILE A 372 -2.79 -3.66 10.70
N TYR A 373 -3.85 -4.32 10.24
CA TYR A 373 -3.76 -5.30 9.16
C TYR A 373 -3.32 -4.67 7.84
N SER A 374 -3.91 -3.52 7.48
CA SER A 374 -3.56 -2.76 6.28
C SER A 374 -2.10 -2.25 6.33
N GLU A 375 -1.58 -1.92 7.52
CA GLU A 375 -0.17 -1.59 7.71
C GLU A 375 0.75 -2.80 7.49
N LYS A 376 0.42 -3.98 8.03
CA LYS A 376 1.17 -5.23 7.76
C LYS A 376 1.09 -5.69 6.30
N GLN A 377 -0.07 -5.53 5.67
CA GLN A 377 -0.25 -5.72 4.23
C GLN A 377 0.66 -4.75 3.44
N ALA A 378 0.71 -3.47 3.82
CA ALA A 378 1.55 -2.47 3.18
C ALA A 378 3.06 -2.73 3.41
N GLU A 379 3.46 -3.28 4.56
CA GLU A 379 4.84 -3.71 4.84
C GLU A 379 5.28 -4.83 3.89
N ILE A 380 4.47 -5.88 3.73
CA ILE A 380 4.70 -6.97 2.78
C ILE A 380 4.76 -6.44 1.35
N LEU A 381 3.80 -5.59 0.96
CA LEU A 381 3.72 -5.00 -0.38
C LEU A 381 4.96 -4.15 -0.70
N ARG A 382 5.47 -3.37 0.26
CA ARG A 382 6.74 -2.63 0.14
C ARG A 382 7.92 -3.59 -0.05
N LEU A 383 8.04 -4.62 0.80
CA LEU A 383 9.15 -5.58 0.76
C LEU A 383 9.23 -6.30 -0.59
N TYR A 384 8.09 -6.81 -1.11
CA TYR A 384 8.08 -7.47 -2.42
C TYR A 384 8.22 -6.48 -3.59
N SER A 385 7.72 -5.25 -3.45
CA SER A 385 7.99 -4.19 -4.44
C SER A 385 9.46 -3.79 -4.50
N GLU A 386 10.19 -3.79 -3.38
CA GLU A 386 11.62 -3.52 -3.33
C GLU A 386 12.41 -4.68 -3.94
N LYS A 387 12.12 -5.94 -3.56
CA LYS A 387 12.67 -7.16 -4.18
C LYS A 387 12.55 -7.15 -5.71
N VAL A 388 11.33 -6.90 -6.23
CA VAL A 388 11.06 -6.90 -7.68
C VAL A 388 11.77 -5.73 -8.38
N LEU A 389 11.81 -4.54 -7.78
CA LEU A 389 12.54 -3.39 -8.34
C LEU A 389 14.04 -3.70 -8.47
N ILE A 390 14.66 -4.24 -7.42
CA ILE A 390 16.08 -4.64 -7.43
C ILE A 390 16.34 -5.66 -8.55
N ALA A 391 15.60 -6.76 -8.58
CA ALA A 391 15.77 -7.81 -9.59
C ALA A 391 15.54 -7.29 -11.04
N ASN A 392 14.55 -6.44 -11.24
CA ASN A 392 14.28 -5.83 -12.54
C ASN A 392 15.36 -4.80 -12.93
N GLN A 393 16.01 -4.14 -11.96
CA GLN A 393 17.15 -3.24 -12.20
C GLN A 393 18.44 -4.01 -12.50
N GLU A 394 18.66 -5.17 -11.88
CA GLU A 394 19.78 -6.07 -12.18
C GLU A 394 19.75 -6.53 -13.65
N ILE A 395 18.61 -7.02 -14.15
CA ILE A 395 18.46 -7.41 -15.57
C ILE A 395 18.79 -6.25 -16.50
N LYS A 396 18.29 -5.03 -16.21
CA LYS A 396 18.57 -3.82 -16.99
C LYS A 396 20.07 -3.49 -16.99
N SER A 397 20.72 -3.55 -15.83
CA SER A 397 22.17 -3.32 -15.71
C SER A 397 23.00 -4.36 -16.49
N VAL A 398 22.56 -5.63 -16.54
CA VAL A 398 23.19 -6.69 -17.34
C VAL A 398 23.04 -6.41 -18.83
N PHE A 399 21.87 -5.96 -19.30
CA PHE A 399 21.65 -5.57 -20.70
C PHE A 399 22.45 -4.33 -21.11
N GLU A 400 22.59 -3.34 -20.23
CA GLU A 400 23.41 -2.14 -20.47
C GLU A 400 24.92 -2.47 -20.50
N PHE A 401 25.41 -3.22 -19.51
CA PHE A 401 26.82 -3.63 -19.42
C PHE A 401 27.26 -4.46 -20.64
N SER A 402 26.41 -5.41 -21.07
CA SER A 402 26.67 -6.26 -22.23
C SER A 402 26.40 -5.59 -23.58
N LYS A 403 25.70 -4.45 -23.60
CA LYS A 403 25.24 -3.75 -24.81
C LYS A 403 24.56 -4.68 -25.81
N LEU A 404 23.80 -5.66 -25.33
CA LEU A 404 23.28 -6.78 -26.11
C LEU A 404 22.57 -6.41 -27.42
N PRO A 405 21.69 -5.39 -27.48
CA PRO A 405 21.03 -5.02 -28.73
C PRO A 405 22.02 -4.52 -29.78
N SER A 406 22.90 -3.59 -29.40
CA SER A 406 23.86 -2.97 -30.32
C SER A 406 24.95 -3.95 -30.76
N SER A 407 25.52 -4.72 -29.83
CA SER A 407 26.60 -5.66 -30.13
C SER A 407 26.13 -6.84 -31.00
N LEU A 408 24.94 -7.39 -30.76
CA LEU A 408 24.40 -8.45 -31.62
C LEU A 408 24.03 -7.92 -33.02
N VAL A 409 23.49 -6.71 -33.13
CA VAL A 409 23.20 -6.08 -34.44
C VAL A 409 24.48 -5.71 -35.18
N GLU A 410 25.54 -5.24 -34.49
CA GLU A 410 26.86 -5.03 -35.11
C GLU A 410 27.47 -6.33 -35.63
N ILE A 411 27.35 -7.44 -34.87
CA ILE A 411 27.81 -8.77 -35.28
C ILE A 411 26.95 -9.32 -36.45
N GLU A 412 25.63 -9.12 -36.43
CA GLU A 412 24.76 -9.52 -37.54
C GLU A 412 25.05 -8.70 -38.81
N ASN A 413 25.27 -7.38 -38.68
CA ASN A 413 25.70 -6.53 -39.79
C ASN A 413 27.09 -6.95 -40.33
N LEU A 414 28.02 -7.35 -39.45
CA LEU A 414 29.31 -7.99 -39.82
C LEU A 414 29.16 -9.33 -40.56
N PHE A 415 27.99 -9.97 -40.51
CA PHE A 415 27.64 -11.14 -41.32
C PHE A 415 26.81 -10.79 -42.58
N ARG A 416 26.29 -9.55 -42.67
CA ARG A 416 25.52 -8.98 -43.80
C ARG A 416 26.32 -7.99 -44.67
N ASP A 417 27.64 -7.84 -44.45
CA ASP A 417 28.54 -6.91 -45.19
C ASP A 417 28.72 -7.27 -46.68
N SER A 418 27.65 -7.13 -47.47
CA SER A 418 27.65 -7.13 -48.94
C SER A 418 26.82 -6.00 -49.55
N ASN A 419 26.17 -5.16 -48.72
CA ASN A 419 25.30 -4.07 -49.15
C ASN A 419 25.87 -2.71 -48.69
N PRO A 420 26.20 -1.78 -49.61
CA PRO A 420 26.79 -0.49 -49.23
C PRO A 420 25.82 0.45 -48.49
N VAL A 421 24.51 0.29 -48.69
CA VAL A 421 23.46 1.18 -48.13
C VAL A 421 23.49 1.23 -46.59
N LEU A 422 23.81 0.12 -45.91
CA LEU A 422 23.90 0.10 -44.45
C LEU A 422 25.08 0.92 -43.89
N LYS A 423 26.07 1.30 -44.73
CA LYS A 423 27.12 2.24 -44.32
C LYS A 423 26.59 3.67 -44.14
N GLU A 424 25.43 4.02 -44.69
CA GLU A 424 24.86 5.37 -44.56
C GLU A 424 24.12 5.53 -43.22
N GLU A 425 23.23 4.60 -42.87
CA GLU A 425 22.48 4.63 -41.61
C GLU A 425 23.37 4.56 -40.35
N ASP A 426 24.53 3.90 -40.41
CA ASP A 426 25.47 3.87 -39.28
C ASP A 426 26.36 5.12 -39.19
N ARG A 427 26.54 5.88 -40.28
CA ARG A 427 27.20 7.19 -40.28
C ARG A 427 26.31 8.28 -39.67
N GLU A 428 24.99 8.23 -39.91
CA GLU A 428 24.04 9.20 -39.34
C GLU A 428 23.94 9.16 -37.80
N LYS A 429 24.28 8.03 -37.19
CA LYS A 429 24.26 7.84 -35.73
C LYS A 429 25.50 8.39 -35.01
N GLU A 430 26.56 8.78 -35.72
CA GLU A 430 27.69 9.48 -35.10
C GLU A 430 27.29 10.93 -34.77
N VAL A 431 27.27 11.28 -33.48
CA VAL A 431 26.80 12.59 -32.94
C VAL A 431 27.45 13.81 -33.60
N GLU A 432 28.65 13.64 -34.16
CA GLU A 432 29.42 14.68 -34.84
C GLU A 432 28.99 14.89 -36.31
N TYR A 433 28.39 13.88 -36.98
CA TYR A 433 28.09 13.91 -38.41
C TYR A 433 26.90 14.84 -38.79
N PRO A 434 25.71 14.79 -38.13
CA PRO A 434 24.65 15.78 -38.36
C PRO A 434 25.08 17.22 -38.07
N ARG A 435 26.01 17.41 -37.11
CA ARG A 435 26.59 18.71 -36.79
C ARG A 435 27.48 19.23 -37.94
N VAL A 436 28.32 18.39 -38.54
CA VAL A 436 29.13 18.75 -39.72
C VAL A 436 28.24 19.05 -40.94
N LEU A 437 27.12 18.34 -41.13
CA LEU A 437 26.18 18.63 -42.21
C LEU A 437 25.50 20.01 -42.04
N ALA A 438 25.05 20.34 -40.82
CA ALA A 438 24.49 21.66 -40.51
C ALA A 438 25.54 22.77 -40.67
N MET A 439 26.79 22.51 -40.29
CA MET A 439 27.94 23.41 -40.49
C MET A 439 28.22 23.67 -41.97
N ALA A 440 28.22 22.62 -42.82
CA ALA A 440 28.40 22.76 -44.26
C ALA A 440 27.28 23.61 -44.89
N HIS A 441 26.02 23.40 -44.49
CA HIS A 441 24.90 24.22 -44.97
C HIS A 441 24.99 25.68 -44.50
N GLU A 442 25.54 25.98 -43.32
CA GLU A 442 25.81 27.37 -42.88
C GLU A 442 26.93 28.03 -43.72
N VAL A 443 27.94 27.26 -44.13
CA VAL A 443 28.99 27.73 -45.06
C VAL A 443 28.40 28.00 -46.45
N GLU A 444 27.62 27.07 -47.00
CA GLU A 444 27.01 27.15 -48.34
C GLU A 444 25.95 28.26 -48.44
N SER A 445 25.10 28.43 -47.42
CA SER A 445 24.08 29.49 -47.40
C SER A 445 24.63 30.89 -47.09
N SER A 446 25.91 31.00 -46.71
CA SER A 446 26.57 32.30 -46.56
C SER A 446 26.84 32.93 -47.93
N LYS A 447 26.43 34.19 -48.13
CA LYS A 447 26.75 34.91 -49.37
C LYS A 447 28.27 35.04 -49.51
N THR A 448 28.77 34.72 -50.70
CA THR A 448 30.19 34.54 -51.03
C THR A 448 31.10 35.69 -50.53
N VAL A 449 31.65 35.52 -49.33
CA VAL A 449 32.80 36.29 -48.89
C VAL A 449 34.03 35.70 -49.57
N ASP A 450 34.41 36.28 -50.69
CA ASP A 450 35.69 35.99 -51.34
C ASP A 450 36.81 36.57 -50.50
N PHE A 451 37.24 35.80 -49.50
CA PHE A 451 38.31 36.16 -48.57
C PHE A 451 39.55 36.65 -49.30
N LYS A 452 39.87 36.07 -50.46
CA LYS A 452 40.99 36.47 -51.33
C LYS A 452 40.84 37.91 -51.85
N PHE A 453 39.64 38.32 -52.26
CA PHE A 453 39.35 39.69 -52.68
C PHE A 453 39.51 40.67 -51.50
N TYR A 454 38.86 40.39 -50.37
CA TYR A 454 38.94 41.25 -49.19
C TYR A 454 40.35 41.33 -48.57
N LEU A 455 41.14 40.25 -48.61
CA LEU A 455 42.55 40.29 -48.22
C LEU A 455 43.38 41.19 -49.15
N THR A 456 43.14 41.18 -50.46
CA THR A 456 43.77 42.15 -51.37
C THR A 456 43.29 43.58 -51.14
N GLU A 457 42.00 43.81 -50.84
CA GLU A 457 41.47 45.13 -50.51
C GLU A 457 42.10 45.69 -49.22
N ASN A 458 42.18 44.87 -48.16
CA ASN A 458 42.82 45.23 -46.89
C ASN A 458 44.30 45.57 -47.08
N ASN A 459 45.03 44.79 -47.88
CA ASN A 459 46.45 45.06 -48.13
C ASN A 459 46.67 46.33 -48.96
N ASN A 460 45.80 46.61 -49.95
CA ASN A 460 45.80 47.89 -50.67
C ASN A 460 45.51 49.08 -49.72
N LYS A 461 44.56 48.94 -48.78
CA LYS A 461 44.26 49.98 -47.78
C LYS A 461 45.41 50.19 -46.80
N LYS A 462 46.09 49.13 -46.32
CA LYS A 462 47.34 49.24 -45.53
C LYS A 462 48.42 50.02 -46.27
N GLU A 463 48.59 49.78 -47.58
CA GLU A 463 49.57 50.51 -48.40
C GLU A 463 49.20 52.01 -48.54
N GLN A 464 47.91 52.35 -48.69
CA GLN A 464 47.45 53.74 -48.68
C GLN A 464 47.65 54.42 -47.31
N ILE A 465 47.45 53.69 -46.20
CA ILE A 465 47.70 54.18 -44.84
C ILE A 465 49.21 54.45 -44.62
N THR A 466 50.10 53.53 -45.02
CA THR A 466 51.55 53.75 -44.88
C THR A 466 52.06 54.91 -45.76
N LYS A 467 51.56 55.06 -46.99
CA LYS A 467 51.85 56.20 -47.86
C LYS A 467 51.39 57.54 -47.26
N SER A 468 50.18 57.59 -46.69
CA SER A 468 49.68 58.80 -46.01
C SER A 468 50.42 59.11 -44.71
N PHE A 469 50.86 58.10 -43.95
CA PHE A 469 51.79 58.31 -42.84
C PHE A 469 53.16 58.82 -43.28
N SER A 470 53.72 58.34 -44.39
CA SER A 470 54.98 58.86 -44.93
C SER A 470 54.86 60.34 -45.33
N LYS A 471 53.73 60.72 -45.93
CA LYS A 471 53.43 62.12 -46.25
C LYS A 471 53.22 62.99 -45.00
N ALA A 472 52.71 62.42 -43.91
CA ALA A 472 52.64 63.11 -42.62
C ALA A 472 54.04 63.41 -42.07
N ASP A 473 54.96 62.43 -42.11
CA ASP A 473 56.34 62.62 -41.65
C ASP A 473 57.11 63.61 -42.54
N GLU A 474 56.88 63.61 -43.86
CA GLU A 474 57.43 64.60 -44.79
C GLU A 474 56.96 66.03 -44.46
N LEU A 475 55.67 66.23 -44.19
CA LEU A 475 55.10 67.52 -43.79
C LEU A 475 55.60 67.98 -42.41
N LEU A 476 55.75 67.05 -41.45
CA LEU A 476 56.32 67.35 -40.14
C LEU A 476 57.81 67.70 -40.23
N LEU A 477 58.57 67.02 -41.09
CA LEU A 477 59.99 67.32 -41.35
C LEU A 477 60.16 68.65 -42.13
N GLN A 478 59.20 69.00 -42.98
CA GLN A 478 59.10 70.34 -43.56
C GLN A 478 58.83 71.42 -42.49
N ASP A 479 57.96 71.16 -41.50
CA ASP A 479 57.75 72.11 -40.40
C ASP A 479 58.97 72.20 -39.47
N GLU A 480 59.62 71.09 -39.12
CA GLU A 480 60.88 71.09 -38.33
C GLU A 480 61.99 71.86 -39.06
N LYS A 481 62.12 71.68 -40.39
CA LYS A 481 63.01 72.48 -41.24
C LYS A 481 62.58 73.96 -41.29
N ASN A 482 61.29 74.26 -41.35
CA ASN A 482 60.77 75.63 -41.28
C ASN A 482 61.07 76.27 -39.93
N MET A 483 60.95 75.55 -38.80
CA MET A 483 61.33 76.09 -37.48
C MET A 483 62.83 76.43 -37.44
N LEU A 484 63.69 75.54 -37.93
CA LEU A 484 65.15 75.73 -37.96
C LEU A 484 65.61 76.88 -38.89
N VAL A 485 64.88 77.16 -39.98
CA VAL A 485 65.28 78.16 -40.99
C VAL A 485 64.52 79.50 -40.85
N LYS A 486 63.28 79.49 -40.34
CA LYS A 486 62.39 80.67 -40.24
C LYS A 486 62.05 81.09 -38.80
N GLY A 487 62.47 80.33 -37.78
CA GLY A 487 62.39 80.74 -36.37
C GLY A 487 60.98 80.77 -35.75
N LEU A 488 60.15 79.76 -36.03
CA LEU A 488 58.79 79.65 -35.46
C LEU A 488 58.81 79.01 -34.06
N PRO A 489 57.86 79.36 -33.17
CA PRO A 489 57.64 78.64 -31.93
C PRO A 489 57.03 77.25 -32.16
N GLU A 490 57.35 76.33 -31.24
CA GLU A 490 56.74 75.00 -31.14
C GLU A 490 55.24 75.11 -30.86
N SER A 491 54.41 74.35 -31.59
CA SER A 491 52.99 74.23 -31.28
C SER A 491 52.70 72.92 -30.54
N THR A 492 52.09 73.04 -29.36
CA THR A 492 51.61 71.92 -28.54
C THR A 492 50.61 71.04 -29.32
N GLU A 493 49.87 71.64 -30.25
CA GLU A 493 48.94 70.96 -31.14
C GLU A 493 49.65 69.97 -32.08
N LEU A 494 50.74 70.37 -32.75
CA LEU A 494 51.52 69.47 -33.61
C LEU A 494 52.18 68.35 -32.79
N TYR A 495 52.64 68.62 -31.56
CA TYR A 495 53.13 67.57 -30.67
C TYR A 495 52.01 66.55 -30.33
N SER A 496 50.79 67.03 -30.05
CA SER A 496 49.63 66.14 -29.82
C SER A 496 49.27 65.32 -31.06
N LEU A 497 49.45 65.87 -32.27
CA LEU A 497 49.18 65.20 -33.54
C LEU A 497 50.27 64.16 -33.86
N LYS A 498 51.54 64.47 -33.58
CA LYS A 498 52.67 63.53 -33.64
C LYS A 498 52.46 62.35 -32.69
N GLU A 499 52.01 62.61 -31.46
CA GLU A 499 51.65 61.55 -30.50
C GLU A 499 50.47 60.69 -31.00
N LYS A 500 49.38 61.31 -31.49
CA LYS A 500 48.23 60.60 -32.11
C LYS A 500 48.66 59.72 -33.28
N ILE A 501 49.55 60.20 -34.15
CA ILE A 501 50.14 59.42 -35.25
C ILE A 501 50.92 58.20 -34.72
N THR A 502 51.75 58.36 -33.68
CA THR A 502 52.47 57.21 -33.11
C THR A 502 51.55 56.17 -32.46
N LYS A 503 50.43 56.60 -31.86
CA LYS A 503 49.39 55.70 -31.31
C LYS A 503 48.68 54.94 -32.44
N LEU A 504 48.30 55.63 -33.52
CA LEU A 504 47.70 54.99 -34.70
C LEU A 504 48.67 54.00 -35.37
N ARG A 505 49.97 54.33 -35.50
CA ARG A 505 50.97 53.41 -36.05
C ARG A 505 51.10 52.11 -35.25
N ARG A 506 50.95 52.14 -33.92
CA ARG A 506 50.88 50.92 -33.08
C ARG A 506 49.62 50.11 -33.37
N SER A 507 48.45 50.75 -33.42
CA SER A 507 47.18 50.10 -33.75
C SER A 507 47.19 49.44 -35.14
N LEU A 508 47.82 50.07 -36.15
CA LEU A 508 48.05 49.47 -37.47
C LEU A 508 48.95 48.22 -37.41
N MET A 509 49.98 48.25 -36.56
CA MET A 509 50.90 47.11 -36.39
C MET A 509 50.20 45.94 -35.67
N GLU A 510 49.44 46.23 -34.62
CA GLU A 510 48.63 45.24 -33.88
C GLU A 510 47.59 44.57 -34.82
N ALA A 511 46.87 45.37 -35.61
CA ALA A 511 45.90 44.87 -36.58
C ALA A 511 46.54 44.03 -37.72
N SER A 512 47.74 44.39 -38.17
CA SER A 512 48.43 43.60 -39.21
C SER A 512 48.93 42.24 -38.69
N ILE A 513 49.27 42.14 -37.40
CA ILE A 513 49.60 40.86 -36.76
C ILE A 513 48.35 39.97 -36.67
N SER A 514 47.18 40.49 -36.26
CA SER A 514 45.94 39.69 -36.25
C SER A 514 45.53 39.22 -37.64
N ASP A 515 45.66 40.07 -38.66
CA ASP A 515 45.38 39.68 -40.06
C ASP A 515 46.30 38.55 -40.53
N SER A 516 47.62 38.65 -40.26
CA SER A 516 48.57 37.59 -40.66
C SER A 516 48.26 36.24 -39.99
N LYS A 517 47.72 36.27 -38.77
CA LYS A 517 47.24 35.08 -38.07
C LYS A 517 46.00 34.49 -38.74
N LEU A 518 45.02 35.31 -39.11
CA LEU A 518 43.84 34.86 -39.87
C LEU A 518 44.23 34.29 -41.24
N GLU A 519 45.16 34.93 -41.96
CA GLU A 519 45.69 34.44 -43.23
C GLU A 519 46.41 33.08 -43.07
N SER A 520 47.16 32.89 -41.98
CA SER A 520 47.82 31.61 -41.69
C SER A 520 46.84 30.47 -41.38
N LEU A 521 45.73 30.76 -40.69
CA LEU A 521 44.67 29.79 -40.41
C LEU A 521 43.87 29.45 -41.67
N LEU A 522 43.58 30.44 -42.52
CA LEU A 522 42.86 30.23 -43.77
C LEU A 522 43.65 29.29 -44.70
N LYS A 523 44.97 29.50 -44.84
CA LYS A 523 45.85 28.62 -45.65
C LYS A 523 46.01 27.21 -45.08
N GLN A 524 45.86 27.02 -43.76
CA GLN A 524 45.95 25.70 -43.12
C GLN A 524 44.71 24.83 -43.36
N TYR A 525 43.56 25.45 -43.67
CA TYR A 525 42.27 24.77 -43.86
C TYR A 525 41.63 25.10 -45.22
N GLU A 526 42.39 25.59 -46.21
CA GLU A 526 41.85 26.06 -47.50
C GLU A 526 41.20 24.90 -48.29
N GLU A 527 41.79 23.70 -48.22
CA GLU A 527 41.26 22.45 -48.78
C GLU A 527 39.95 22.02 -48.08
N GLU A 528 39.95 21.94 -46.74
CA GLU A 528 38.79 21.49 -45.95
C GLU A 528 37.63 22.49 -46.00
N ILE A 529 37.92 23.79 -46.03
CA ILE A 529 36.93 24.85 -46.26
C ILE A 529 36.42 24.78 -47.71
N GLY A 530 37.25 24.39 -48.67
CA GLY A 530 36.83 24.07 -50.04
C GLY A 530 35.85 22.90 -50.10
N VAL A 531 36.11 21.82 -49.34
CA VAL A 531 35.20 20.67 -49.20
C VAL A 531 33.88 21.06 -48.54
N LEU A 532 33.91 21.86 -47.46
CA LEU A 532 32.71 22.37 -46.77
C LEU A 532 31.89 23.33 -47.65
N ARG A 533 32.54 24.12 -48.52
CA ARG A 533 31.89 24.97 -49.53
C ARG A 533 31.23 24.16 -50.66
N GLY A 534 31.62 22.91 -50.86
CA GLY A 534 31.09 22.03 -51.91
C GLY A 534 29.80 21.29 -51.53
N GLY A 535 29.16 21.66 -50.42
CA GLY A 535 27.92 21.04 -49.94
C GLY A 535 28.10 19.59 -49.44
N THR A 536 26.98 18.97 -49.09
CA THR A 536 26.92 17.63 -48.48
C THR A 536 27.57 16.55 -49.34
N GLU A 537 27.34 16.56 -50.65
CA GLU A 537 27.95 15.62 -51.60
C GLU A 537 29.48 15.68 -51.62
N SER A 538 30.08 16.87 -51.43
CA SER A 538 31.55 17.01 -51.45
C SER A 538 32.17 16.49 -50.17
N VAL A 539 31.52 16.68 -49.02
CA VAL A 539 31.92 16.09 -47.74
C VAL A 539 31.87 14.56 -47.81
N GLN A 540 30.80 13.98 -48.37
CA GLN A 540 30.69 12.53 -48.60
C GLN A 540 31.81 12.02 -49.53
N LYS A 541 32.00 12.67 -50.69
CA LYS A 541 33.04 12.29 -51.65
C LYS A 541 34.46 12.44 -51.09
N TRP A 542 34.70 13.37 -50.17
CA TRP A 542 36.00 13.49 -49.49
C TRP A 542 36.21 12.36 -48.46
N LEU A 543 35.17 12.00 -47.70
CA LEU A 543 35.23 10.89 -46.74
C LEU A 543 35.53 9.56 -47.43
N ASP A 544 34.88 9.28 -48.57
CA ASP A 544 35.01 8.02 -49.33
C ASP A 544 36.20 7.98 -50.31
N LYS A 545 36.71 9.13 -50.81
CA LYS A 545 37.85 9.15 -51.77
C LYS A 545 39.11 8.49 -51.22
N SER A 546 39.38 8.70 -49.94
CA SER A 546 40.62 8.25 -49.29
C SER A 546 40.68 6.74 -49.04
N ASP A 547 39.59 6.00 -49.28
CA ASP A 547 39.61 4.52 -49.32
C ASP A 547 40.28 3.98 -50.61
N LYS A 548 40.62 4.84 -51.58
CA LYS A 548 41.26 4.46 -52.85
C LYS A 548 42.71 4.93 -53.01
N GLU A 549 43.17 5.91 -52.24
CA GLU A 549 44.57 6.37 -52.25
C GLU A 549 45.52 5.49 -51.39
N SER A 550 45.01 4.41 -50.82
CA SER A 550 45.78 3.28 -50.27
C SER A 550 46.39 2.38 -51.37
N THR A 551 46.59 2.90 -52.58
CA THR A 551 47.11 2.15 -53.74
C THR A 551 48.53 2.59 -54.12
N LEU A 552 49.55 1.99 -53.48
CA LEU A 552 50.88 1.68 -54.07
C LEU A 552 51.82 0.97 -53.06
N VAL A 553 51.72 -0.38 -52.99
CA VAL A 553 52.75 -1.37 -52.53
C VAL A 553 53.35 -1.23 -51.09
N GLN A 554 53.87 -2.27 -50.43
CA GLN A 554 54.10 -3.69 -50.78
C GLN A 554 54.04 -4.61 -49.53
N GLN A 555 53.87 -5.92 -49.75
CA GLN A 555 54.09 -7.03 -48.79
C GLN A 555 53.18 -7.12 -47.54
N VAL A 556 51.99 -7.71 -47.73
CA VAL A 556 51.49 -8.75 -46.81
C VAL A 556 51.51 -10.07 -47.60
N SER A 557 51.84 -11.18 -46.94
CA SER A 557 52.20 -12.45 -47.60
C SER A 557 51.04 -13.08 -48.39
N LEU A 558 51.25 -13.27 -49.69
CA LEU A 558 50.34 -14.02 -50.57
C LEU A 558 50.61 -15.54 -50.45
N LEU A 559 50.70 -16.02 -49.21
CA LEU A 559 51.11 -17.38 -48.83
C LEU A 559 50.25 -18.00 -47.72
N ASP A 560 49.39 -17.22 -47.07
CA ASP A 560 48.44 -17.69 -46.04
C ASP A 560 47.03 -17.95 -46.64
N LEU A 561 46.99 -18.42 -47.89
CA LEU A 561 45.79 -18.97 -48.55
C LEU A 561 45.81 -20.50 -48.43
N ASP A 562 45.53 -21.02 -47.24
CA ASP A 562 45.27 -22.44 -47.03
C ASP A 562 43.77 -22.71 -47.25
N ASP A 563 43.43 -23.37 -48.36
CA ASP A 563 42.05 -23.49 -48.89
C ASP A 563 41.04 -24.16 -47.93
N ASN A 564 41.51 -24.79 -46.84
CA ASN A 564 40.65 -25.32 -45.77
C ASN A 564 39.80 -24.24 -45.09
N ASP A 565 40.28 -22.99 -44.97
CA ASP A 565 39.59 -21.94 -44.20
C ASP A 565 38.27 -21.47 -44.86
N SER A 566 38.04 -21.85 -46.12
CA SER A 566 36.78 -21.63 -46.83
C SER A 566 35.59 -22.39 -46.22
N LYS A 567 35.84 -23.48 -45.48
CA LYS A 567 34.78 -24.34 -44.90
C LYS A 567 34.62 -24.20 -43.39
N SER A 568 35.69 -23.92 -42.65
CA SER A 568 35.62 -23.54 -41.23
C SER A 568 34.76 -22.27 -41.09
N SER A 569 35.11 -21.21 -41.82
CA SER A 569 34.43 -19.91 -41.75
C SER A 569 32.92 -19.95 -42.08
N GLU A 570 32.45 -20.85 -42.94
CA GLU A 570 31.01 -21.02 -43.22
C GLU A 570 30.28 -21.82 -42.12
N PHE A 571 30.95 -22.81 -41.51
CA PHE A 571 30.44 -23.54 -40.34
C PHE A 571 30.39 -22.64 -39.10
N ASP A 572 31.44 -21.85 -38.87
CA ASP A 572 31.54 -20.91 -37.76
C ASP A 572 30.54 -19.76 -37.91
N LYS A 573 30.30 -19.28 -39.14
CA LYS A 573 29.21 -18.33 -39.43
C LYS A 573 27.84 -18.90 -39.05
N LYS A 574 27.53 -20.13 -39.48
CA LYS A 574 26.25 -20.79 -39.14
C LYS A 574 26.12 -21.06 -37.63
N THR A 575 27.23 -21.38 -36.96
CA THR A 575 27.30 -21.57 -35.51
C THR A 575 27.08 -20.24 -34.76
N ALA A 576 27.71 -19.15 -35.22
CA ALA A 576 27.47 -17.81 -34.69
C ALA A 576 26.01 -17.36 -34.89
N GLU A 577 25.42 -17.57 -36.07
CA GLU A 577 24.00 -17.28 -36.33
C GLU A 577 23.05 -18.09 -35.43
N GLN A 578 23.41 -19.34 -35.07
CA GLN A 578 22.66 -20.13 -34.09
C GLN A 578 22.83 -19.58 -32.67
N LEU A 579 24.06 -19.28 -32.24
CA LEU A 579 24.34 -18.68 -30.93
C LEU A 579 23.61 -17.35 -30.75
N ILE A 580 23.66 -16.46 -31.74
CA ILE A 580 22.92 -15.18 -31.76
C ILE A 580 21.41 -15.41 -31.55
N LYS A 581 20.81 -16.40 -32.24
CA LYS A 581 19.40 -16.77 -32.05
C LYS A 581 19.12 -17.28 -30.62
N THR A 582 20.02 -18.08 -30.04
CA THR A 582 19.86 -18.53 -28.63
C THR A 582 20.02 -17.40 -27.61
N ILE A 583 20.87 -16.40 -27.88
CA ILE A 583 21.03 -15.22 -27.02
C ILE A 583 19.78 -14.33 -27.13
N TYR A 584 19.21 -14.14 -28.32
CA TYR A 584 17.93 -13.44 -28.48
C TYR A 584 16.77 -14.16 -27.78
N SER A 585 16.69 -15.50 -27.80
CA SER A 585 15.67 -16.22 -27.04
C SER A 585 15.88 -16.14 -25.53
N LYS A 586 17.13 -16.23 -25.05
CA LYS A 586 17.46 -16.02 -23.62
C LYS A 586 17.14 -14.60 -23.16
N LYS A 587 17.47 -13.58 -23.96
CA LYS A 587 17.10 -12.18 -23.72
C LYS A 587 15.58 -12.01 -23.61
N LYS A 588 14.81 -12.54 -24.58
CA LYS A 588 13.35 -12.48 -24.53
C LYS A 588 12.77 -13.20 -23.31
N SER A 589 13.38 -14.31 -22.87
CA SER A 589 12.97 -15.01 -21.65
C SER A 589 13.19 -14.17 -20.38
N LEU A 590 14.30 -13.42 -20.31
CA LEU A 590 14.56 -12.47 -19.21
C LEU A 590 13.61 -11.25 -19.25
N GLU A 591 13.21 -10.79 -20.44
CA GLU A 591 12.20 -9.72 -20.58
C GLU A 591 10.82 -10.22 -20.12
N LEU A 592 10.42 -11.45 -20.50
CA LEU A 592 9.18 -12.07 -20.01
C LEU A 592 9.18 -12.30 -18.48
N LEU A 593 10.34 -12.55 -17.85
CA LEU A 593 10.43 -12.64 -16.38
C LEU A 593 10.16 -11.30 -15.68
N ILE A 594 10.43 -10.15 -16.33
CA ILE A 594 10.05 -8.84 -15.80
C ILE A 594 8.53 -8.67 -15.90
N ASP A 595 7.95 -8.94 -17.07
CA ASP A 595 6.50 -8.84 -17.31
C ASP A 595 5.71 -9.76 -16.36
N GLU A 596 6.17 -11.00 -16.14
CA GLU A 596 5.54 -11.93 -15.18
C GLU A 596 5.63 -11.46 -13.72
N ARG A 597 6.77 -10.91 -13.28
CA ARG A 597 6.90 -10.38 -11.91
C ARG A 597 5.96 -9.20 -11.71
N ASP A 598 5.99 -8.24 -12.61
CA ASP A 598 5.19 -7.01 -12.50
C ASP A 598 3.69 -7.35 -12.55
N SER A 599 3.28 -8.35 -13.34
CA SER A 599 1.93 -8.93 -13.29
C SER A 599 1.60 -9.56 -11.94
N THR A 600 2.44 -10.48 -11.43
CA THR A 600 2.15 -11.17 -10.14
C THR A 600 2.14 -10.23 -8.94
N LEU A 601 2.89 -9.13 -9.02
CA LEU A 601 2.91 -8.05 -8.04
C LEU A 601 1.63 -7.20 -8.12
N GLU A 602 1.09 -6.98 -9.33
CA GLU A 602 -0.20 -6.29 -9.53
C GLU A 602 -1.40 -7.16 -9.12
N ASP A 603 -1.37 -8.46 -9.38
CA ASP A 603 -2.34 -9.43 -8.86
C ASP A 603 -2.33 -9.41 -7.31
N LEU A 604 -1.15 -9.46 -6.69
CA LEU A 604 -0.96 -9.39 -5.24
C LEU A 604 -1.54 -8.08 -4.66
N LYS A 605 -1.25 -6.91 -5.27
CA LYS A 605 -1.85 -5.62 -4.88
C LYS A 605 -3.38 -5.67 -4.92
N GLN A 606 -3.96 -6.17 -6.01
CA GLN A 606 -5.41 -6.20 -6.18
C GLN A 606 -6.08 -7.11 -5.15
N ILE A 607 -5.52 -8.29 -4.87
CA ILE A 607 -6.09 -9.21 -3.88
C ILE A 607 -5.94 -8.67 -2.45
N MET A 608 -4.83 -7.97 -2.13
CA MET A 608 -4.64 -7.31 -0.83
C MET A 608 -5.60 -6.13 -0.64
N HIS A 609 -5.87 -5.33 -1.68
CA HIS A 609 -6.82 -4.22 -1.62
C HIS A 609 -8.30 -4.68 -1.58
N ASN A 610 -8.61 -5.87 -2.10
CA ASN A 610 -9.98 -6.40 -2.15
C ASN A 610 -10.39 -7.24 -0.92
N GLU A 611 -9.49 -7.50 0.03
CA GLU A 611 -9.80 -8.33 1.21
C GLU A 611 -10.47 -7.52 2.34
N ASP A 612 -11.69 -7.89 2.73
CA ASP A 612 -12.43 -7.29 3.85
C ASP A 612 -12.50 -8.26 5.05
N ILE A 613 -11.58 -8.08 6.00
CA ILE A 613 -11.54 -8.83 7.26
C ILE A 613 -12.48 -8.25 8.36
N SER A 614 -13.27 -7.22 8.08
CA SER A 614 -14.15 -6.58 9.09
C SER A 614 -15.10 -7.59 9.76
N SER A 615 -15.67 -8.51 8.97
CA SER A 615 -16.58 -9.57 9.44
C SER A 615 -15.92 -10.63 10.32
N VAL A 616 -14.58 -10.69 10.34
CA VAL A 616 -13.78 -11.53 11.22
C VAL A 616 -13.44 -10.75 12.49
N LEU A 617 -12.91 -9.53 12.35
CA LEU A 617 -12.56 -8.66 13.47
C LEU A 617 -13.74 -8.31 14.39
N ILE A 618 -14.96 -8.15 13.84
CA ILE A 618 -16.19 -7.93 14.63
C ILE A 618 -16.46 -9.07 15.63
N LYS A 619 -16.03 -10.30 15.33
CA LYS A 619 -16.19 -11.47 16.23
C LYS A 619 -15.16 -11.49 17.36
N TYR A 620 -14.01 -10.86 17.14
CA TYR A 620 -12.89 -10.76 18.09
C TYR A 620 -12.89 -9.42 18.85
N ASN A 621 -14.05 -8.78 19.02
CA ASN A 621 -14.12 -7.56 19.81
C ASN A 621 -13.78 -7.88 21.29
N ASN A 622 -12.83 -7.13 21.86
CA ASN A 622 -12.12 -7.37 23.13
C ASN A 622 -11.05 -8.48 23.14
N ALA A 623 -10.64 -9.03 21.98
CA ALA A 623 -9.47 -9.92 21.91
C ALA A 623 -8.15 -9.18 22.22
N SER A 624 -7.15 -9.92 22.68
CA SER A 624 -5.80 -9.40 22.95
C SER A 624 -5.04 -9.10 21.66
N GLU A 625 -4.10 -8.14 21.70
CA GLU A 625 -3.18 -7.87 20.59
C GLU A 625 -2.44 -9.14 20.13
N GLY A 626 -2.09 -10.04 21.06
CA GLY A 626 -1.47 -11.33 20.74
C GLY A 626 -2.38 -12.33 20.02
N GLU A 627 -3.70 -12.25 20.21
CA GLU A 627 -4.68 -13.09 19.50
C GLU A 627 -4.96 -12.53 18.10
N LEU A 628 -5.05 -11.21 17.98
CA LEU A 628 -5.07 -10.51 16.69
C LEU A 628 -3.79 -10.81 15.89
N ASP A 629 -2.62 -10.87 16.52
CA ASP A 629 -1.34 -11.19 15.88
C ASP A 629 -1.24 -12.64 15.38
N ILE A 630 -2.01 -13.57 15.93
CA ILE A 630 -2.15 -14.95 15.41
C ILE A 630 -3.10 -14.93 14.21
N LEU A 631 -4.28 -14.32 14.37
CA LEU A 631 -5.26 -14.17 13.30
C LEU A 631 -4.66 -13.50 12.05
N PHE A 632 -3.89 -12.42 12.22
CA PHE A 632 -3.22 -11.74 11.12
C PHE A 632 -2.17 -12.62 10.43
N LYS A 633 -1.57 -13.62 11.10
CA LYS A 633 -0.65 -14.56 10.45
C LYS A 633 -1.42 -15.60 9.63
N GLU A 634 -2.49 -16.17 10.18
CA GLU A 634 -3.36 -17.12 9.46
C GLU A 634 -3.98 -16.47 8.21
N GLU A 635 -4.41 -15.22 8.30
CA GLU A 635 -4.94 -14.47 7.14
C GLU A 635 -3.82 -14.11 6.14
N LEU A 636 -2.62 -13.73 6.60
CA LEU A 636 -1.49 -13.43 5.71
C LEU A 636 -0.89 -14.66 5.01
N GLU A 637 -1.03 -15.87 5.57
CA GLU A 637 -0.60 -17.11 4.93
C GLU A 637 -1.30 -17.36 3.58
N LYS A 638 -2.48 -16.77 3.32
CA LYS A 638 -3.14 -16.82 2.00
C LYS A 638 -2.27 -16.26 0.88
N TYR A 639 -1.45 -15.24 1.18
CA TYR A 639 -0.56 -14.58 0.21
C TYR A 639 0.75 -15.34 -0.03
N SER A 640 1.04 -16.40 0.72
CA SER A 640 2.25 -17.24 0.57
C SER A 640 2.47 -17.76 -0.86
N ASN A 641 1.39 -18.04 -1.60
CA ASN A 641 1.46 -18.52 -2.98
C ASN A 641 2.00 -17.46 -3.95
N TYR A 642 1.60 -16.20 -3.78
CA TYR A 642 2.04 -15.09 -4.64
C TYR A 642 3.47 -14.66 -4.30
N THR A 643 3.77 -14.52 -3.00
CA THR A 643 5.12 -14.17 -2.53
C THR A 643 6.14 -15.26 -2.85
N GLY A 644 5.77 -16.54 -2.68
CA GLY A 644 6.57 -17.69 -3.11
C GLY A 644 6.78 -17.77 -4.62
N ARG A 645 5.78 -17.37 -5.44
CA ARG A 645 5.98 -17.24 -6.89
C ARG A 645 6.98 -16.14 -7.23
N VAL A 646 6.90 -14.98 -6.59
CA VAL A 646 7.87 -13.88 -6.81
C VAL A 646 9.29 -14.32 -6.44
N ASP A 647 9.49 -14.96 -5.29
CA ASP A 647 10.82 -15.44 -4.89
C ASP A 647 11.36 -16.56 -5.80
N ALA A 648 10.48 -17.38 -6.39
CA ALA A 648 10.86 -18.34 -7.43
C ALA A 648 11.25 -17.66 -8.77
N LEU A 649 10.54 -16.61 -9.19
CA LEU A 649 10.85 -15.81 -10.39
C LEU A 649 12.13 -14.96 -10.24
N ILE A 650 12.50 -14.62 -9.00
CA ILE A 650 13.81 -14.04 -8.68
C ILE A 650 14.88 -15.14 -8.73
N SER A 651 14.66 -16.28 -8.07
CA SER A 651 15.63 -17.41 -8.08
C SER A 651 15.93 -17.95 -9.49
N ALA A 652 14.95 -17.92 -10.40
CA ALA A 652 15.12 -18.30 -11.80
C ALA A 652 15.97 -17.31 -12.62
N GLN A 653 16.08 -16.05 -12.17
CA GLN A 653 16.84 -15.00 -12.83
C GLN A 653 18.32 -15.34 -12.95
N ASP A 654 18.94 -15.72 -11.84
CA ASP A 654 20.39 -15.83 -11.73
C ASP A 654 20.92 -16.93 -12.64
N GLY A 655 20.19 -18.05 -12.72
CA GLY A 655 20.42 -19.11 -13.69
C GLY A 655 20.40 -18.57 -15.12
N MET A 656 19.33 -17.89 -15.54
CA MET A 656 19.23 -17.32 -16.89
C MET A 656 20.28 -16.24 -17.19
N ILE A 657 20.71 -15.45 -16.19
CA ILE A 657 21.77 -14.44 -16.33
C ILE A 657 23.14 -15.11 -16.52
N ILE A 658 23.44 -16.19 -15.80
CA ILE A 658 24.67 -16.99 -15.99
C ILE A 658 24.65 -17.62 -17.38
N ASP A 659 23.55 -18.29 -17.73
CA ASP A 659 23.32 -18.92 -19.02
C ASP A 659 23.50 -17.95 -20.20
N LEU A 660 23.04 -16.70 -20.04
CA LEU A 660 23.21 -15.66 -21.05
C LEU A 660 24.66 -15.16 -21.12
N LYS A 661 25.32 -14.97 -19.97
CA LYS A 661 26.73 -14.54 -19.90
C LYS A 661 27.67 -15.55 -20.56
N ASP A 662 27.41 -16.84 -20.40
CA ASP A 662 28.23 -17.90 -21.01
C ASP A 662 27.95 -18.04 -22.51
N SER A 663 26.70 -17.94 -22.97
CA SER A 663 26.43 -17.83 -24.41
C SER A 663 27.06 -16.57 -25.05
N LEU A 664 27.13 -15.44 -24.33
CA LEU A 664 27.85 -14.24 -24.77
C LEU A 664 29.37 -14.47 -24.84
N ARG A 665 29.97 -15.10 -23.83
CA ARG A 665 31.40 -15.46 -23.83
C ARG A 665 31.74 -16.34 -25.04
N HIS A 666 30.98 -17.40 -25.27
CA HIS A 666 31.18 -18.28 -26.42
C HIS A 666 31.02 -17.58 -27.78
N LEU A 667 30.14 -16.58 -27.91
CA LEU A 667 30.05 -15.77 -29.13
C LEU A 667 31.27 -14.83 -29.29
N LEU A 668 31.69 -14.16 -28.22
CA LEU A 668 32.84 -13.24 -28.23
C LEU A 668 34.18 -13.96 -28.41
N ASP A 669 34.28 -15.23 -28.01
CA ASP A 669 35.52 -15.98 -28.12
C ASP A 669 35.84 -16.50 -29.54
N LEU A 670 34.89 -16.45 -30.48
CA LEU A 670 35.12 -16.81 -31.89
C LEU A 670 36.12 -15.86 -32.56
N ASP A 671 37.26 -16.40 -33.03
CA ASP A 671 38.36 -15.61 -33.61
C ASP A 671 37.94 -14.81 -34.87
N VAL A 672 36.94 -15.27 -35.61
CA VAL A 672 36.33 -14.55 -36.75
C VAL A 672 35.73 -13.21 -36.30
N ILE A 673 35.11 -13.17 -35.11
CA ILE A 673 34.50 -11.97 -34.54
C ILE A 673 35.58 -11.07 -33.92
N LYS A 674 36.59 -11.63 -33.25
CA LYS A 674 37.75 -10.88 -32.75
C LYS A 674 38.48 -10.12 -33.87
N LYS A 675 38.82 -10.80 -34.98
CA LYS A 675 39.50 -10.17 -36.13
C LYS A 675 38.66 -9.04 -36.76
N ARG A 676 37.39 -9.31 -37.09
CA ARG A 676 36.51 -8.31 -37.74
C ARG A 676 36.16 -7.11 -36.86
N THR A 677 36.02 -7.29 -35.55
CA THR A 677 35.74 -6.17 -34.63
C THR A 677 36.95 -5.25 -34.48
N GLU A 678 38.19 -5.76 -34.55
CA GLU A 678 39.38 -4.90 -34.63
C GLU A 678 39.49 -4.11 -35.93
N GLU A 679 39.08 -4.69 -37.06
CA GLU A 679 39.09 -4.04 -38.38
C GLU A 679 38.13 -2.84 -38.39
N LYS A 680 36.84 -3.03 -38.07
CA LYS A 680 35.89 -1.90 -38.00
C LYS A 680 36.21 -0.89 -36.89
N LYS A 681 36.93 -1.29 -35.83
CA LYS A 681 37.46 -0.36 -34.81
C LYS A 681 38.55 0.56 -35.37
N LYS A 682 39.38 0.09 -36.31
CA LYS A 682 40.35 0.91 -37.04
C LYS A 682 39.63 1.88 -37.98
N GLU A 683 38.64 1.40 -38.74
CA GLU A 683 37.81 2.24 -39.64
C GLU A 683 37.11 3.39 -38.88
N ARG A 684 36.34 3.09 -37.82
CA ARG A 684 35.64 4.10 -37.01
C ARG A 684 36.58 5.16 -36.43
N ASN A 685 37.76 4.78 -35.97
CA ASN A 685 38.77 5.72 -35.47
C ASN A 685 39.27 6.68 -36.57
N THR A 686 39.48 6.19 -37.80
CA THR A 686 39.89 7.06 -38.92
C THR A 686 38.78 8.03 -39.32
N ILE A 687 37.52 7.56 -39.42
CA ILE A 687 36.36 8.40 -39.74
C ILE A 687 36.19 9.52 -38.71
N ARG A 688 36.20 9.19 -37.40
CA ARG A 688 36.07 10.20 -36.34
C ARG A 688 37.19 11.24 -36.36
N SER A 689 38.43 10.82 -36.63
CA SER A 689 39.55 11.77 -36.78
C SER A 689 39.32 12.77 -37.92
N ARG A 690 38.76 12.31 -39.06
CA ARG A 690 38.40 13.15 -40.22
C ARG A 690 37.26 14.13 -39.88
N LEU A 691 36.21 13.68 -39.18
CA LEU A 691 35.11 14.55 -38.73
C LEU A 691 35.59 15.64 -37.77
N SER A 692 36.45 15.31 -36.81
CA SER A 692 37.02 16.31 -35.89
C SER A 692 37.83 17.40 -36.61
N ARG A 693 38.52 17.04 -37.72
CA ARG A 693 39.28 17.98 -38.55
C ARG A 693 38.37 18.93 -39.34
N LEU A 694 37.23 18.44 -39.84
CA LEU A 694 36.20 19.27 -40.49
C LEU A 694 35.54 20.26 -39.50
N ILE A 695 35.27 19.84 -38.26
CA ILE A 695 34.74 20.75 -37.21
C ILE A 695 35.73 21.89 -36.94
N ASN A 696 37.02 21.58 -36.77
CA ASN A 696 38.06 22.60 -36.57
C ASN A 696 38.19 23.56 -37.77
N ALA A 697 38.06 23.04 -39.00
CA ALA A 697 38.07 23.86 -40.23
C ALA A 697 36.86 24.82 -40.30
N TYR A 698 35.68 24.37 -39.89
CA TYR A 698 34.48 25.22 -39.78
C TYR A 698 34.65 26.30 -38.70
N ASP A 699 35.18 25.97 -37.52
CA ASP A 699 35.37 26.98 -36.46
C ASP A 699 36.42 28.03 -36.89
N ALA A 700 37.48 27.62 -37.60
CA ALA A 700 38.43 28.53 -38.24
C ALA A 700 37.77 29.41 -39.32
N TRP A 701 36.92 28.84 -40.17
CA TRP A 701 36.12 29.58 -41.15
C TRP A 701 35.20 30.60 -40.48
N LYS A 702 34.51 30.25 -39.39
CA LYS A 702 33.57 31.11 -38.67
C LYS A 702 34.25 32.34 -38.04
N LEU A 703 35.49 32.18 -37.61
CA LEU A 703 36.35 33.29 -37.18
C LEU A 703 36.74 34.20 -38.35
N CYS A 704 37.18 33.62 -39.48
CA CYS A 704 37.54 34.39 -40.68
C CYS A 704 36.34 35.14 -41.30
N ALA A 705 35.17 34.52 -41.32
CA ALA A 705 33.92 35.08 -41.83
C ALA A 705 33.46 36.35 -41.09
N LYS A 706 33.83 36.51 -39.81
CA LYS A 706 33.60 37.74 -39.04
C LYS A 706 34.76 38.73 -39.15
N GLY A 707 35.99 38.24 -38.93
CA GLY A 707 37.18 39.10 -38.85
C GLY A 707 37.56 39.80 -40.17
N ILE A 708 37.27 39.20 -41.33
CA ILE A 708 37.67 39.78 -42.63
C ILE A 708 36.77 40.97 -43.04
N PRO A 709 35.42 40.91 -42.92
CA PRO A 709 34.58 42.10 -43.07
C PRO A 709 34.84 43.18 -42.02
N GLU A 710 35.09 42.79 -40.76
CA GLU A 710 35.36 43.74 -39.67
C GLU A 710 36.69 44.47 -39.87
N SER A 711 37.77 43.77 -40.25
CA SER A 711 39.04 44.40 -40.59
C SER A 711 38.93 45.31 -41.82
N ASN A 712 38.12 44.98 -42.83
CA ASN A 712 37.89 45.86 -43.97
C ASN A 712 37.13 47.14 -43.58
N SER A 713 36.15 47.04 -42.67
CA SER A 713 35.48 48.19 -42.08
C SER A 713 36.46 49.06 -41.27
N PHE A 714 37.27 48.43 -40.40
CA PHE A 714 38.32 49.07 -39.62
C PHE A 714 39.30 49.83 -40.51
N TYR A 715 39.89 49.20 -41.53
CA TYR A 715 40.83 49.88 -42.43
C TYR A 715 40.17 51.00 -43.25
N SER A 716 38.86 50.92 -43.53
CA SER A 716 38.12 52.00 -44.21
C SER A 716 37.86 53.20 -43.29
N ALA A 717 37.59 52.98 -42.00
CA ALA A 717 37.52 54.05 -41.02
C ALA A 717 38.92 54.61 -40.69
N PHE A 718 39.95 53.77 -40.71
CA PHE A 718 41.33 54.13 -40.41
C PHE A 718 41.98 54.94 -41.53
N THR A 719 41.72 54.62 -42.81
CA THR A 719 42.11 55.50 -43.93
C THR A 719 41.47 56.87 -43.78
N GLU A 720 40.17 56.95 -43.48
CA GLU A 720 39.47 58.22 -43.31
C GLU A 720 40.03 59.06 -42.14
N GLN A 721 40.27 58.43 -40.97
CA GLN A 721 40.90 59.10 -39.83
C GLN A 721 42.34 59.56 -40.13
N THR A 722 43.12 58.73 -40.83
CA THR A 722 44.50 59.08 -41.21
C THR A 722 44.51 60.22 -42.22
N MET A 723 43.61 60.22 -43.22
CA MET A 723 43.45 61.34 -44.16
C MET A 723 43.01 62.62 -43.45
N LYS A 724 42.07 62.55 -42.50
CA LYS A 724 41.65 63.72 -41.70
C LYS A 724 42.83 64.30 -40.88
N LEU A 725 43.65 63.45 -40.26
CA LEU A 725 44.84 63.90 -39.52
C LEU A 725 45.94 64.45 -40.44
N VAL A 726 46.18 63.83 -41.60
CA VAL A 726 47.12 64.33 -42.61
C VAL A 726 46.67 65.69 -43.14
N ASN A 727 45.37 65.87 -43.40
CA ASN A 727 44.83 67.16 -43.83
C ASN A 727 44.94 68.20 -42.71
N GLN A 728 44.63 67.88 -41.44
CA GLN A 728 44.82 68.79 -40.31
C GLN A 728 46.28 69.22 -40.14
N ILE A 729 47.25 68.30 -40.30
CA ILE A 729 48.68 68.63 -40.27
C ILE A 729 49.03 69.50 -41.49
N HIS A 730 48.54 69.17 -42.68
CA HIS A 730 48.79 69.96 -43.88
C HIS A 730 48.22 71.38 -43.75
N ASP A 731 47.00 71.54 -43.21
CA ASP A 731 46.37 72.84 -42.95
C ASP A 731 47.15 73.66 -41.92
N ILE A 732 47.61 73.04 -40.82
CA ILE A 732 48.42 73.73 -39.80
C ILE A 732 49.78 74.15 -40.36
N VAL A 733 50.46 73.29 -41.13
CA VAL A 733 51.74 73.60 -41.78
C VAL A 733 51.58 74.67 -42.85
N ASN A 734 50.53 74.59 -43.68
CA ASN A 734 50.20 75.62 -44.67
C ASN A 734 49.86 76.96 -44.01
N GLN A 735 49.07 76.97 -42.92
CA GLN A 735 48.77 78.20 -42.16
C GLN A 735 50.03 78.79 -41.51
N ARG A 736 50.95 77.95 -41.02
CA ARG A 736 52.26 78.39 -40.52
C ARG A 736 53.10 79.01 -41.65
N ASP A 737 53.23 78.36 -42.81
CA ASP A 737 53.98 78.91 -43.95
C ASP A 737 53.34 80.18 -44.54
N LEU A 738 52.01 80.30 -44.56
CA LEU A 738 51.29 81.52 -44.96
C LEU A 738 51.47 82.68 -43.96
N ASN A 739 51.45 82.39 -42.65
CA ASN A 739 51.69 83.41 -41.63
C ASN A 739 53.16 83.86 -41.60
N VAL A 740 54.11 82.95 -41.86
CA VAL A 740 55.52 83.32 -42.11
C VAL A 740 55.63 84.22 -43.32
N SER A 741 54.97 83.86 -44.45
CA SER A 741 54.99 84.65 -45.69
C SER A 741 54.44 86.07 -45.50
N ARG A 742 53.49 86.27 -44.57
CA ARG A 742 52.99 87.59 -44.14
C ARG A 742 53.95 88.35 -43.21
N ASN A 743 54.65 87.66 -42.32
CA ASN A 743 55.60 88.31 -41.41
C ASN A 743 56.94 88.66 -42.11
N SER A 744 57.36 87.88 -43.11
CA SER A 744 58.57 88.15 -43.90
C SER A 744 58.48 89.42 -44.77
N SER A 745 57.27 89.92 -45.05
CA SER A 745 57.06 91.19 -45.78
C SER A 745 56.86 92.40 -44.87
N ILE A 746 56.84 92.23 -43.54
CA ILE A 746 56.69 93.30 -42.54
C ILE A 746 57.95 93.49 -41.68
N SER A 747 58.82 92.47 -41.59
CA SER A 747 60.00 92.47 -40.71
C SER A 747 61.28 93.06 -41.31
N SER A 748 61.27 93.57 -42.54
CA SER A 748 62.46 94.15 -43.21
C SER A 748 62.61 95.67 -43.04
N SER A 749 61.69 96.33 -42.33
CA SER A 749 61.71 97.78 -42.11
C SER A 749 61.55 98.14 -40.62
N TYR A 750 62.62 98.04 -39.85
CA TYR A 750 63.09 99.03 -38.84
C TYR A 750 64.20 98.43 -37.98
N THR A 751 65.38 99.04 -37.99
CA THR A 751 66.51 98.75 -37.09
C THR A 751 66.56 99.78 -35.96
N GLY A 752 66.82 99.37 -34.72
CA GLY A 752 67.22 100.32 -33.67
C GLY A 752 66.90 99.97 -32.20
N ASN A 753 67.98 99.76 -31.43
CA ASN A 753 68.17 100.07 -30.00
C ASN A 753 67.34 99.42 -28.85
N LEU A 754 68.07 98.57 -28.11
CA LEU A 754 68.41 98.68 -26.66
C LEU A 754 67.35 98.45 -25.55
N GLY A 755 67.81 97.83 -24.44
CA GLY A 755 67.10 97.67 -23.17
C GLY A 755 66.35 96.32 -23.03
N PHE A 756 66.96 95.18 -22.68
CA PHE A 756 67.90 94.85 -21.59
C PHE A 756 67.27 94.96 -20.19
N GLY A 757 66.81 93.83 -19.62
CA GLY A 757 66.44 93.74 -18.19
C GLY A 757 65.48 92.63 -17.77
N GLY A 758 66.00 91.61 -17.07
CA GLY A 758 65.30 90.92 -15.97
C GLY A 758 64.07 90.04 -16.27
N TYR A 759 64.29 88.78 -16.65
CA TYR A 759 63.30 87.72 -16.39
C TYR A 759 63.18 87.48 -14.87
N THR A 760 61.96 87.28 -14.34
CA THR A 760 61.45 85.93 -13.99
C THR A 760 60.09 85.93 -13.28
N ARG A 761 59.12 85.22 -13.88
CA ARG A 761 58.36 84.10 -13.27
C ARG A 761 57.80 84.26 -11.83
N ASN A 762 56.55 84.73 -11.74
CA ASN A 762 55.54 84.17 -10.83
C ASN A 762 54.33 83.79 -11.72
N ASN A 763 53.75 82.59 -11.72
CA ASN A 763 53.33 81.73 -10.60
C ASN A 763 52.40 82.45 -9.61
N ILE A 764 51.16 82.65 -10.03
CA ILE A 764 50.03 82.92 -9.12
C ILE A 764 49.20 81.65 -9.03
N ALA A 765 49.34 80.95 -7.90
CA ALA A 765 48.27 80.11 -7.36
C ALA A 765 47.63 80.91 -6.20
N PRO A 766 46.33 81.24 -6.26
CA PRO A 766 45.58 81.70 -5.10
C PRO A 766 45.07 80.50 -4.27
N PRO A 767 44.69 80.70 -2.99
CA PRO A 767 44.35 79.60 -2.08
C PRO A 767 42.84 79.24 -2.09
N PRO A 768 42.43 78.14 -1.44
CA PRO A 768 41.04 77.91 -0.98
C PRO A 768 40.67 78.89 0.17
N PRO A 769 39.43 78.92 0.71
CA PRO A 769 38.24 78.09 0.44
C PRO A 769 37.09 78.97 -0.15
N SER A 770 35.77 78.68 -0.14
CA SER A 770 34.96 77.69 0.58
C SER A 770 33.60 77.51 -0.11
N TYR A 771 33.01 76.31 -0.03
CA TYR A 771 31.55 76.11 0.04
C TYR A 771 31.29 74.84 0.84
N ASP A 772 30.32 74.87 1.75
CA ASP A 772 30.10 73.83 2.74
C ASP A 772 28.61 73.44 2.82
N THR A 773 28.31 72.13 2.84
CA THR A 773 26.98 71.49 2.96
C THR A 773 25.91 71.86 1.91
N SER A 774 24.86 71.06 1.62
CA SER A 774 24.63 69.60 1.60
C SER A 774 23.29 69.39 0.84
N THR A 775 22.87 68.22 0.33
CA THR A 775 23.36 66.83 0.34
C THR A 775 23.56 66.38 -1.13
N ASN A 776 23.75 65.13 -1.58
CA ASN A 776 23.70 63.80 -0.95
C ASN A 776 24.74 62.85 -1.61
N SER A 777 24.67 61.53 -1.35
CA SER A 777 25.76 60.60 -1.62
C SER A 777 25.36 59.32 -2.37
N GLY A 778 26.33 58.76 -3.10
CA GLY A 778 26.30 57.40 -3.65
C GLY A 778 27.58 56.64 -3.26
N VAL A 779 27.57 55.31 -3.39
CA VAL A 779 28.70 54.44 -3.02
C VAL A 779 28.87 53.32 -4.05
N PRO A 780 30.04 53.19 -4.72
CA PRO A 780 30.43 51.97 -5.43
C PRO A 780 31.01 50.94 -4.44
N PRO A 781 30.87 49.62 -4.69
CA PRO A 781 31.24 48.59 -3.72
C PRO A 781 32.76 48.42 -3.57
N ILE A 782 33.22 48.39 -2.32
CA ILE A 782 34.58 48.02 -1.91
C ILE A 782 34.58 46.59 -1.37
N VAL A 783 35.66 45.83 -1.62
CA VAL A 783 35.87 44.50 -1.03
C VAL A 783 36.76 44.61 0.22
N PRO A 784 36.27 44.17 1.39
CA PRO A 784 37.19 43.74 2.46
C PRO A 784 36.76 42.48 3.25
N ALA A 785 37.78 41.67 3.59
CA ALA A 785 37.90 40.78 4.76
C ALA A 785 36.86 39.67 5.07
N LEU A 786 37.38 38.45 5.28
CA LEU A 786 36.70 37.30 5.91
C LEU A 786 36.61 37.45 7.45
N PRO A 787 35.46 37.14 8.08
CA PRO A 787 35.36 36.85 9.51
C PRO A 787 35.44 35.33 9.84
N SER A 788 35.63 35.03 11.13
CA SER A 788 35.96 33.69 11.67
C SER A 788 34.80 32.71 11.88
N LYS A 789 35.15 31.43 12.10
CA LYS A 789 34.23 30.37 12.58
C LYS A 789 33.42 30.81 13.82
N PRO A 790 32.14 30.40 13.94
CA PRO A 790 31.46 30.32 15.23
C PRO A 790 31.86 29.05 16.02
N THR A 791 31.90 29.15 17.34
CA THR A 791 32.08 28.03 18.28
C THR A 791 30.73 27.52 18.82
N ASN A 792 30.73 26.31 19.36
CA ASN A 792 29.52 25.54 19.69
C ASN A 792 28.96 25.82 21.11
N THR A 793 27.70 26.22 21.20
CA THR A 793 26.78 26.00 22.33
C THR A 793 25.37 25.80 21.77
N GLY A 794 24.59 24.82 22.24
CA GLY A 794 23.29 24.51 21.62
C GLY A 794 22.35 23.65 22.46
N SER A 795 21.16 23.39 21.92
CA SER A 795 20.13 22.51 22.50
C SER A 795 19.05 22.16 21.46
N GLY A 796 18.65 20.88 21.36
CA GLY A 796 17.48 20.44 20.61
C GLY A 796 17.76 19.92 19.18
N GLN A 797 17.57 18.61 18.98
CA GLN A 797 17.44 17.98 17.66
C GLN A 797 16.04 18.23 17.10
N PRO A 798 15.87 18.25 15.75
CA PRO A 798 15.14 17.12 15.16
C PRO A 798 15.64 16.66 13.78
N TYR A 799 15.34 15.39 13.46
CA TYR A 799 15.42 14.72 12.14
C TYR A 799 16.70 14.88 11.30
N THR A 800 17.51 13.81 11.26
CA THR A 800 18.56 13.59 10.25
C THR A 800 18.13 12.52 9.25
N THR A 801 18.18 12.83 7.95
CA THR A 801 18.18 11.83 6.87
C THR A 801 19.58 11.24 6.67
N PRO A 802 19.74 9.96 6.31
CA PRO A 802 21.06 9.38 6.06
C PRO A 802 21.63 9.84 4.71
N SER A 803 22.68 10.66 4.71
CA SER A 803 23.44 11.01 3.50
C SER A 803 24.62 10.06 3.29
N VAL A 804 24.64 9.37 2.16
CA VAL A 804 25.74 8.46 1.78
C VAL A 804 27.02 9.24 1.50
N TYR A 805 28.09 8.99 2.27
CA TYR A 805 29.48 8.77 1.81
C TYR A 805 30.40 8.49 3.01
N ASP A 806 31.03 7.31 3.06
CA ASP A 806 32.10 7.01 4.02
C ASP A 806 33.37 6.56 3.25
N PRO A 807 34.43 7.39 3.19
CA PRO A 807 35.64 7.08 2.40
C PRO A 807 36.50 5.92 2.92
N SER A 808 36.17 5.29 4.06
CA SER A 808 37.08 4.37 4.76
C SER A 808 37.13 2.94 4.21
N MET A 809 36.08 2.45 3.53
CA MET A 809 35.96 1.01 3.18
C MET A 809 37.01 0.49 2.18
N TYR A 810 37.58 1.34 1.32
CA TYR A 810 38.49 0.88 0.26
C TYR A 810 39.93 0.55 0.69
N SER A 811 40.27 0.73 1.98
CA SER A 811 41.64 0.50 2.49
C SER A 811 42.00 -0.98 2.74
N GLN A 812 41.08 -1.94 2.62
CA GLN A 812 41.28 -3.33 3.08
C GLN A 812 41.57 -4.37 1.98
N PHE A 813 41.26 -4.09 0.71
CA PHE A 813 41.46 -5.05 -0.40
C PHE A 813 42.84 -4.96 -1.09
N GLY A 814 43.83 -4.34 -0.43
CA GLY A 814 45.16 -4.07 -1.00
C GLY A 814 46.27 -5.05 -0.61
N LYS A 815 45.97 -6.15 0.10
CA LYS A 815 46.95 -7.15 0.55
C LYS A 815 46.35 -8.55 0.58
N ASP A 816 46.44 -9.24 -0.56
CA ASP A 816 46.96 -10.61 -0.67
C ASP A 816 46.73 -11.12 -2.10
N TRP A 817 47.81 -11.21 -2.88
CA TRP A 817 48.08 -12.25 -3.88
C TRP A 817 49.52 -12.11 -4.37
N LYS A 818 50.15 -13.24 -4.69
CA LYS A 818 51.54 -13.38 -5.11
C LYS A 818 51.69 -14.59 -6.03
#